data_AF-A0A7C7NHI5-F1
#
_entry.id   AF-A0A7C7NHI5-F1
#
_cell.length_a   1.000
_cell.length_b   1.000
_cell.length_c   1.000
_cell.angle_alpha   90.00
_cell.angle_beta   90.00
_cell.angle_gamma   90.00
#
_symmetry.space_group_name_H-M   'P 1'
#
loop_
_entity.id
_entity.type
_entity.pdbx_description
1 polymer ?
#
loop_
_entity_poly.entity_id
_entity_poly.type
_entity_poly.pdbx_seq_one_letter_code
_entity_poly.pdbx_strand_id
1 'polypeptide(L)'
;NNGTQGCQIEGDVNWVSYADEVSNNGDNGIDITGTLTLEADSSEWMGNSGNGVYATGSNSSVILYQTRTNENSGDGFRLSGSNCHLEADYSFVRDNGGDAIDMGSSGTCRLDNCLLGYNGGAGIGTNGAVDLNYCNIIHNGGYGINTSQFSTVDNSIIWFNGGVPQMVTSNVYAVSYTNVQGINALQTSIDFAWGDGCIGTDPALADDNGHLDPYSPCVDGGMPWEQDAHIPYGLGSSRADMGMYGGPANEYWGGQAPPNGSVSITDMFDIPGDQGGYVGIHFSASPFDFGGLGFNVTHYSIWRDLDLGSDVVISVGEGNWEQIGTVPAQGFAQYGYTAATLIDSYPGEPACLSNFIVIAHTTDDNIYWVSDVVGACSEDNLAPNPPEFNGMPVEGETGDMVAQLFWSEPEEEDYAYTVITSLSGFESIVTGDTLTVDATVLPGNVYTYEAVHFDIHGNSSAIATATVEIVGQGDIIPLVEGWNLISTDRIPEDADMDVVFGGLLPGNLDYVIGFQDGVTYYDPEGLAFLNTLGSVDPGFGYWVKVAAADTLVVEGSSISDTFMPALDAGWNLIGYSPQEGEAPESFFSEMIAEENLLYVTGFDEGVLVYDPNGLPFLQTLLEMQNSFGYWVKTVNGTEGEVLMPELENSSKVLSPAFEIFYGRCDLAEGSMIEVYAEGKIVGELEVNAEGYLMTSVIYGDDPQTSRIEGILSGVEISFVYLGAKADQKVIFAGDMSRNSLDLNFEIIGLQIYPNPVSDITTCSFSLAEGSSVRVIMTDAIGREVLEIFEGELPEGNHEYKISTINLESGTFAISLFVDGKEVSSKKVVKTSR
;
A
#
# COMPACT_ATOMS: atom_id res chain seq x y z
N ASN A 1 -5.88 -92.09 -4.08
CA ASN A 1 -6.24 -93.15 -3.10
C ASN A 1 -6.75 -94.43 -3.77
N ASN A 2 -5.84 -95.19 -4.40
CA ASN A 2 -6.18 -96.41 -5.15
C ASN A 2 -5.74 -97.72 -4.44
N GLY A 3 -5.12 -97.64 -3.26
CA GLY A 3 -4.53 -98.81 -2.58
C GLY A 3 -3.30 -99.40 -3.30
N THR A 4 -2.87 -98.79 -4.40
CA THR A 4 -1.71 -99.09 -5.25
C THR A 4 -1.06 -97.77 -5.67
N GLN A 5 -0.18 -97.79 -6.68
CA GLN A 5 0.41 -96.59 -7.30
C GLN A 5 -0.67 -95.63 -7.82
N GLY A 6 -0.41 -94.32 -7.78
CA GLY A 6 -1.32 -93.29 -8.28
C GLY A 6 -1.43 -93.30 -9.80
N CYS A 7 -0.30 -93.11 -10.47
CA CYS A 7 -0.11 -93.21 -11.92
C CYS A 7 1.08 -94.13 -12.23
N GLN A 8 0.86 -95.20 -12.99
CA GLN A 8 1.91 -96.15 -13.38
C GLN A 8 2.03 -96.19 -14.91
N ILE A 9 3.23 -95.93 -15.44
CA ILE A 9 3.51 -96.00 -16.88
C ILE A 9 4.80 -96.79 -17.14
N GLU A 10 4.69 -97.84 -17.96
CA GLU A 10 5.85 -98.55 -18.52
C GLU A 10 6.22 -97.91 -19.86
N GLY A 11 7.29 -97.11 -19.89
CA GLY A 11 7.76 -96.39 -21.08
C GLY A 11 8.08 -94.92 -20.82
N ASP A 12 8.47 -94.22 -21.89
CA ASP A 12 8.82 -92.79 -21.82
C ASP A 12 7.56 -91.91 -21.82
N VAL A 13 7.58 -90.85 -21.01
CA VAL A 13 6.43 -89.97 -20.76
C VAL A 13 6.84 -88.51 -20.84
N ASN A 14 6.05 -87.71 -21.53
CA ASN A 14 6.07 -86.26 -21.44
C ASN A 14 4.76 -85.81 -20.78
N TRP A 15 4.86 -85.09 -19.67
CA TRP A 15 3.74 -84.65 -18.85
C TRP A 15 3.89 -83.16 -18.56
N VAL A 16 2.87 -82.38 -18.95
CA VAL A 16 2.70 -80.99 -18.49
C VAL A 16 1.55 -80.96 -17.47
N SER A 17 1.85 -80.53 -16.26
CA SER A 17 0.99 -80.59 -15.08
C SER A 17 0.69 -79.17 -14.60
N TYR A 18 -0.58 -78.87 -14.34
CA TYR A 18 -1.01 -77.58 -13.82
C TYR A 18 -2.08 -77.77 -12.76
N ALA A 19 -1.75 -77.46 -11.51
CA ALA A 19 -2.60 -77.69 -10.34
C ALA A 19 -3.13 -79.14 -10.23
N ASP A 20 -2.32 -80.13 -10.62
CA ASP A 20 -2.67 -81.54 -10.42
C ASP A 20 -2.43 -81.94 -8.97
N GLU A 21 -3.30 -82.79 -8.41
CA GLU A 21 -3.12 -83.37 -7.07
C GLU A 21 -2.99 -84.89 -7.18
N VAL A 22 -1.83 -85.43 -6.80
CA VAL A 22 -1.55 -86.87 -6.74
C VAL A 22 -1.31 -87.27 -5.29
N SER A 23 -2.40 -87.61 -4.60
CA SER A 23 -2.36 -87.81 -3.15
C SER A 23 -2.88 -89.16 -2.63
N ASN A 24 -2.38 -89.52 -1.46
CA ASN A 24 -2.86 -90.61 -0.62
C ASN A 24 -2.88 -91.97 -1.34
N ASN A 25 -1.84 -92.31 -2.11
CA ASN A 25 -1.76 -93.60 -2.80
C ASN A 25 -1.09 -94.68 -1.94
N GLY A 26 -1.38 -95.95 -2.23
CA GLY A 26 -0.90 -97.10 -1.46
C GLY A 26 0.55 -97.50 -1.77
N ASP A 27 1.18 -96.79 -2.70
CA ASP A 27 2.57 -96.92 -3.14
C ASP A 27 3.01 -95.55 -3.70
N ASN A 28 3.95 -95.48 -4.66
CA ASN A 28 4.37 -94.25 -5.35
C ASN A 28 3.18 -93.41 -5.89
N GLY A 29 3.29 -92.09 -5.82
CA GLY A 29 2.34 -91.17 -6.47
C GLY A 29 2.37 -91.31 -7.99
N ILE A 30 3.52 -90.99 -8.59
CA ILE A 30 3.85 -91.27 -9.99
C ILE A 30 4.96 -92.32 -10.05
N ASP A 31 4.79 -93.35 -10.88
CA ASP A 31 5.76 -94.43 -11.12
C ASP A 31 5.98 -94.63 -12.63
N ILE A 32 7.14 -94.21 -13.12
CA ILE A 32 7.55 -94.28 -14.53
C ILE A 32 8.71 -95.26 -14.69
N THR A 33 8.42 -96.42 -15.26
CA THR A 33 9.45 -97.38 -15.69
C THR A 33 9.96 -96.99 -17.09
N GLY A 34 10.58 -95.82 -17.18
CA GLY A 34 11.06 -95.19 -18.41
C GLY A 34 11.51 -93.74 -18.17
N THR A 35 11.74 -92.97 -19.22
CA THR A 35 12.16 -91.55 -19.13
C THR A 35 10.97 -90.66 -18.80
N LEU A 36 11.10 -89.75 -17.83
CA LEU A 36 10.07 -88.78 -17.50
C LEU A 36 10.52 -87.36 -17.91
N THR A 37 9.76 -86.70 -18.76
CA THR A 37 9.79 -85.25 -18.93
C THR A 37 8.56 -84.67 -18.23
N LEU A 38 8.73 -84.01 -17.09
CA LEU A 38 7.67 -83.40 -16.32
C LEU A 38 7.90 -81.89 -16.25
N GLU A 39 6.92 -81.11 -16.67
CA GLU A 39 6.83 -79.68 -16.41
C GLU A 39 5.61 -79.45 -15.53
N ALA A 40 5.79 -79.01 -14.29
CA ALA A 40 4.71 -78.90 -13.33
C ALA A 40 4.66 -77.52 -12.69
N ASP A 41 3.47 -76.94 -12.69
CA ASP A 41 3.16 -75.67 -12.05
C ASP A 41 2.05 -75.89 -11.02
N SER A 42 2.24 -75.40 -9.80
CA SER A 42 1.23 -75.38 -8.72
C SER A 42 0.68 -76.77 -8.36
N SER A 43 1.42 -77.82 -8.67
CA SER A 43 0.98 -79.22 -8.54
C SER A 43 1.50 -79.87 -7.27
N GLU A 44 0.78 -80.88 -6.79
CA GLU A 44 0.96 -81.46 -5.45
C GLU A 44 1.10 -82.99 -5.47
N TRP A 45 2.12 -83.53 -4.80
CA TRP A 45 2.34 -84.96 -4.61
C TRP A 45 2.45 -85.31 -3.13
N MET A 46 1.33 -85.76 -2.53
CA MET A 46 1.20 -85.76 -1.08
C MET A 46 0.73 -87.09 -0.46
N GLY A 47 1.27 -87.45 0.71
CA GLY A 47 0.69 -88.54 1.52
C GLY A 47 0.77 -89.93 0.89
N ASN A 48 1.65 -90.15 -0.09
CA ASN A 48 1.78 -91.44 -0.76
C ASN A 48 2.58 -92.43 0.10
N SER A 49 2.23 -93.72 0.08
CA SER A 49 2.93 -94.74 0.88
C SER A 49 4.30 -95.14 0.29
N GLY A 50 4.60 -94.67 -0.92
CA GLY A 50 5.92 -94.75 -1.57
C GLY A 50 6.52 -93.35 -1.77
N ASN A 51 7.19 -93.14 -2.90
CA ASN A 51 7.74 -91.84 -3.29
C ASN A 51 6.64 -90.90 -3.85
N GLY A 52 6.88 -89.59 -3.85
CA GLY A 52 6.00 -88.65 -4.57
C GLY A 52 6.04 -88.91 -6.09
N VAL A 53 7.24 -88.82 -6.65
CA VAL A 53 7.52 -89.15 -8.06
C VAL A 53 8.71 -90.10 -8.16
N TYR A 54 8.54 -91.20 -8.89
CA TYR A 54 9.60 -92.16 -9.17
C TYR A 54 9.76 -92.38 -10.68
N ALA A 55 10.99 -92.19 -11.19
CA ALA A 55 11.34 -92.48 -12.59
C ALA A 55 12.67 -93.23 -12.70
N THR A 56 12.67 -94.33 -13.47
CA THR A 56 13.86 -95.19 -13.61
C THR A 56 14.74 -94.87 -14.83
N GLY A 57 14.20 -94.18 -15.85
CA GLY A 57 14.89 -93.92 -17.11
C GLY A 57 15.93 -92.82 -17.02
N SER A 58 17.04 -93.01 -17.74
CA SER A 58 18.08 -91.97 -17.92
C SER A 58 17.54 -90.79 -18.74
N ASN A 59 18.11 -89.60 -18.53
CA ASN A 59 17.70 -88.35 -19.20
C ASN A 59 16.28 -87.86 -18.85
N SER A 60 15.76 -88.25 -17.68
CA SER A 60 14.51 -87.69 -17.17
C SER A 60 14.73 -86.21 -16.81
N SER A 61 13.79 -85.34 -17.13
CA SER A 61 13.82 -83.91 -16.87
C SER A 61 12.57 -83.51 -16.09
N VAL A 62 12.74 -82.92 -14.91
CA VAL A 62 11.64 -82.49 -14.05
C VAL A 62 11.79 -81.01 -13.77
N ILE A 63 10.87 -80.18 -14.24
CA ILE A 63 10.85 -78.74 -14.03
C ILE A 63 9.63 -78.42 -13.18
N LEU A 64 9.84 -77.76 -12.04
CA LEU A 64 8.83 -77.51 -11.03
C LEU A 64 8.74 -76.01 -10.76
N TYR A 65 7.51 -75.50 -10.70
CA TYR A 65 7.23 -74.12 -10.35
C TYR A 65 6.09 -74.10 -9.32
N GLN A 66 6.32 -73.51 -8.15
CA GLN A 66 5.28 -73.37 -7.10
C GLN A 66 4.67 -74.69 -6.64
N THR A 67 5.44 -75.78 -6.65
CA THR A 67 4.92 -77.13 -6.36
C THR A 67 5.04 -77.52 -4.89
N ARG A 68 4.28 -78.53 -4.47
CA ARG A 68 4.35 -79.08 -3.11
C ARG A 68 4.43 -80.61 -3.11
N THR A 69 5.50 -81.14 -2.54
CA THR A 69 5.71 -82.58 -2.36
C THR A 69 5.96 -82.89 -0.89
N ASN A 70 4.97 -83.47 -0.21
CA ASN A 70 5.06 -83.69 1.22
C ASN A 70 4.35 -84.93 1.75
N GLU A 71 4.75 -85.35 2.96
CA GLU A 71 4.12 -86.47 3.68
C GLU A 71 4.17 -87.83 2.94
N ASN A 72 5.05 -87.98 1.95
CA ASN A 72 5.26 -89.27 1.30
C ASN A 72 6.11 -90.17 2.19
N SER A 73 5.83 -91.47 2.27
CA SER A 73 6.59 -92.38 3.14
C SER A 73 7.98 -92.72 2.60
N GLY A 74 8.21 -92.54 1.29
CA GLY A 74 9.50 -92.65 0.62
C GLY A 74 10.13 -91.28 0.32
N ASP A 75 10.87 -91.19 -0.78
CA ASP A 75 11.52 -89.97 -1.23
C ASP A 75 10.49 -89.00 -1.85
N GLY A 76 10.74 -87.69 -1.83
CA GLY A 76 9.90 -86.72 -2.54
C GLY A 76 9.96 -86.95 -4.05
N PHE A 77 11.16 -86.80 -4.61
CA PHE A 77 11.48 -87.11 -6.00
C PHE A 77 12.60 -88.12 -6.08
N ARG A 78 12.38 -89.22 -6.80
CA ARG A 78 13.37 -90.26 -7.04
C ARG A 78 13.61 -90.49 -8.52
N LEU A 79 14.73 -89.99 -9.04
CA LEU A 79 15.13 -90.09 -10.45
C LEU A 79 16.39 -90.97 -10.57
N SER A 80 16.20 -92.29 -10.57
CA SER A 80 17.33 -93.23 -10.44
C SER A 80 18.16 -93.42 -11.71
N GLY A 81 17.68 -92.91 -12.86
CA GLY A 81 18.41 -92.94 -14.13
C GLY A 81 19.64 -92.03 -14.13
N SER A 82 20.57 -92.27 -15.06
CA SER A 82 21.70 -91.35 -15.28
C SER A 82 21.30 -90.10 -16.07
N ASN A 83 22.05 -89.01 -15.92
CA ASN A 83 21.85 -87.75 -16.65
C ASN A 83 20.45 -87.15 -16.48
N CYS A 84 19.82 -87.33 -15.30
CA CYS A 84 18.51 -86.72 -15.02
C CYS A 84 18.69 -85.26 -14.58
N HIS A 85 17.73 -84.41 -14.94
CA HIS A 85 17.69 -83.01 -14.54
C HIS A 85 16.47 -82.75 -13.65
N LEU A 86 16.66 -82.01 -12.57
CA LEU A 86 15.57 -81.46 -11.78
C LEU A 86 15.82 -79.96 -11.59
N GLU A 87 14.88 -79.14 -12.00
CA GLU A 87 14.83 -77.69 -11.78
C GLU A 87 13.60 -77.37 -10.95
N ALA A 88 13.74 -76.54 -9.91
CA ALA A 88 12.59 -76.11 -9.13
C ALA A 88 12.71 -74.66 -8.66
N ASP A 89 11.63 -73.92 -8.86
CA ASP A 89 11.45 -72.59 -8.29
C ASP A 89 10.26 -72.59 -7.33
N TYR A 90 10.40 -71.87 -6.23
CA TYR A 90 9.30 -71.58 -5.30
C TYR A 90 8.58 -72.83 -4.74
N SER A 91 9.28 -73.95 -4.64
CA SER A 91 8.68 -75.25 -4.37
C SER A 91 9.04 -75.79 -2.99
N PHE A 92 8.12 -76.59 -2.44
CA PHE A 92 8.29 -77.30 -1.17
C PHE A 92 8.52 -78.79 -1.41
N VAL A 93 9.59 -79.36 -0.85
CA VAL A 93 9.78 -80.81 -0.75
C VAL A 93 10.09 -81.17 0.69
N ARG A 94 9.05 -81.49 1.46
CA ARG A 94 9.15 -81.53 2.93
C ARG A 94 8.37 -82.65 3.57
N ASP A 95 8.74 -83.02 4.80
CA ASP A 95 8.01 -84.01 5.61
C ASP A 95 7.90 -85.40 4.94
N ASN A 96 8.81 -85.76 4.04
CA ASN A 96 8.85 -87.09 3.41
C ASN A 96 9.68 -88.07 4.25
N GLY A 97 9.40 -89.37 4.18
CA GLY A 97 10.08 -90.40 4.98
C GLY A 97 11.50 -90.74 4.50
N GLY A 98 11.78 -90.52 3.22
CA GLY A 98 13.08 -90.69 2.58
C GLY A 98 13.81 -89.36 2.32
N ASP A 99 14.61 -89.31 1.27
CA ASP A 99 15.30 -88.09 0.82
C ASP A 99 14.28 -87.11 0.22
N ALA A 100 14.52 -85.79 0.28
CA ALA A 100 13.67 -84.86 -0.45
C ALA A 100 13.82 -85.10 -1.96
N ILE A 101 15.06 -85.16 -2.43
CA ILE A 101 15.42 -85.46 -3.81
C ILE A 101 16.53 -86.52 -3.85
N ASP A 102 16.27 -87.68 -4.45
CA ASP A 102 17.24 -88.75 -4.77
C ASP A 102 17.45 -88.83 -6.29
N MET A 103 18.67 -88.61 -6.78
CA MET A 103 19.01 -88.63 -8.19
C MET A 103 20.24 -89.48 -8.53
N GLY A 104 20.21 -90.09 -9.72
CA GLY A 104 21.32 -90.86 -10.28
C GLY A 104 22.56 -90.02 -10.66
N SER A 105 23.48 -90.62 -11.41
CA SER A 105 24.77 -89.99 -11.75
C SER A 105 24.70 -89.06 -12.96
N SER A 106 25.61 -88.07 -13.03
CA SER A 106 25.82 -87.18 -14.20
C SER A 106 24.67 -86.24 -14.53
N GLY A 107 23.67 -86.13 -13.65
CA GLY A 107 22.57 -85.19 -13.75
C GLY A 107 22.84 -83.86 -13.04
N THR A 108 21.86 -82.95 -13.07
CA THR A 108 21.91 -81.65 -12.39
C THR A 108 20.62 -81.38 -11.62
N CYS A 109 20.74 -80.95 -10.37
CA CYS A 109 19.64 -80.45 -9.56
C CYS A 109 19.83 -78.95 -9.34
N ARG A 110 18.94 -78.12 -9.88
CA ARG A 110 18.98 -76.65 -9.78
C ARG A 110 17.77 -76.17 -9.01
N LEU A 111 17.95 -75.43 -7.92
CA LEU A 111 16.83 -74.92 -7.12
C LEU A 111 17.02 -73.43 -6.82
N ASP A 112 15.96 -72.66 -7.02
CA ASP A 112 15.87 -71.26 -6.65
C ASP A 112 14.67 -71.06 -5.70
N ASN A 113 14.85 -70.34 -4.59
CA ASN A 113 13.76 -69.98 -3.66
C ASN A 113 12.94 -71.17 -3.11
N CYS A 114 13.56 -72.34 -2.90
CA CYS A 114 12.88 -73.57 -2.48
C CYS A 114 13.13 -73.94 -1.01
N LEU A 115 12.20 -74.74 -0.43
CA LEU A 115 12.36 -75.38 0.88
C LEU A 115 12.41 -76.89 0.77
N LEU A 116 13.56 -77.46 1.13
CA LEU A 116 13.73 -78.91 1.31
C LEU A 116 13.97 -79.17 2.79
N GLY A 117 12.96 -79.63 3.52
CA GLY A 117 13.12 -79.79 4.95
C GLY A 117 12.23 -80.80 5.64
N TYR A 118 12.62 -81.18 6.85
CA TYR A 118 11.88 -82.15 7.67
C TYR A 118 11.73 -83.54 7.02
N ASN A 119 12.58 -83.88 6.03
CA ASN A 119 12.56 -85.20 5.41
C ASN A 119 13.37 -86.20 6.25
N GLY A 120 13.03 -87.49 6.21
CA GLY A 120 13.69 -88.53 7.00
C GLY A 120 15.11 -88.89 6.53
N GLY A 121 15.40 -88.66 5.25
CA GLY A 121 16.68 -88.85 4.60
C GLY A 121 17.46 -87.55 4.40
N ALA A 122 18.27 -87.46 3.34
CA ALA A 122 18.98 -86.25 2.95
C ALA A 122 18.04 -85.20 2.34
N GLY A 123 18.42 -83.93 2.39
CA GLY A 123 17.73 -82.90 1.60
C GLY A 123 17.89 -83.20 0.11
N ILE A 124 19.14 -83.26 -0.36
CA ILE A 124 19.48 -83.67 -1.73
C ILE A 124 20.52 -84.78 -1.68
N GLY A 125 20.18 -85.95 -2.21
CA GLY A 125 21.10 -87.06 -2.47
C GLY A 125 21.26 -87.24 -3.98
N THR A 126 22.45 -86.97 -4.51
CA THR A 126 22.69 -87.14 -5.95
C THR A 126 24.12 -87.57 -6.26
N ASN A 127 24.30 -88.35 -7.32
CA ASN A 127 25.64 -88.53 -7.91
C ASN A 127 25.91 -87.50 -9.03
N GLY A 128 25.04 -86.53 -9.23
CA GLY A 128 25.19 -85.40 -10.14
C GLY A 128 25.73 -84.14 -9.47
N ALA A 129 25.55 -83.01 -10.16
CA ALA A 129 25.83 -81.66 -9.67
C ALA A 129 24.59 -81.03 -9.02
N VAL A 130 24.82 -80.11 -8.09
CA VAL A 130 23.79 -79.30 -7.44
C VAL A 130 24.10 -77.82 -7.62
N ASP A 131 23.08 -77.02 -7.91
CA ASP A 131 23.15 -75.57 -8.04
C ASP A 131 21.99 -74.96 -7.23
N LEU A 132 22.30 -74.29 -6.11
CA LEU A 132 21.29 -73.70 -5.24
C LEU A 132 21.48 -72.20 -5.14
N ASN A 133 20.37 -71.46 -5.20
CA ASN A 133 20.33 -70.05 -4.86
C ASN A 133 19.10 -69.76 -3.99
N TYR A 134 19.26 -68.97 -2.94
CA TYR A 134 18.15 -68.62 -2.04
C TYR A 134 17.34 -69.84 -1.59
N CYS A 135 17.96 -70.92 -1.12
CA CYS A 135 17.22 -72.12 -0.72
C CYS A 135 17.34 -72.39 0.77
N ASN A 136 16.30 -72.98 1.36
CA ASN A 136 16.32 -73.48 2.74
C ASN A 136 16.42 -75.02 2.70
N ILE A 137 17.54 -75.57 3.16
CA ILE A 137 17.76 -77.01 3.33
C ILE A 137 17.88 -77.30 4.83
N ILE A 138 16.74 -77.61 5.47
CA ILE A 138 16.65 -77.58 6.93
C ILE A 138 16.01 -78.83 7.55
N HIS A 139 16.47 -79.23 8.73
CA HIS A 139 15.83 -80.30 9.53
C HIS A 139 15.67 -81.67 8.84
N ASN A 140 16.47 -82.00 7.83
CA ASN A 140 16.46 -83.33 7.22
C ASN A 140 17.20 -84.35 8.12
N GLY A 141 16.80 -85.61 8.14
CA GLY A 141 17.37 -86.65 9.00
C GLY A 141 18.80 -87.07 8.61
N GLY A 142 19.16 -86.91 7.34
CA GLY A 142 20.48 -87.15 6.77
C GLY A 142 21.28 -85.87 6.53
N TYR A 143 22.18 -85.90 5.54
CA TYR A 143 22.92 -84.70 5.10
C TYR A 143 21.96 -83.68 4.50
N GLY A 144 22.28 -82.38 4.60
CA GLY A 144 21.57 -81.37 3.82
C GLY A 144 21.76 -81.63 2.33
N ILE A 145 23.02 -81.75 1.90
CA ILE A 145 23.38 -81.97 0.49
C ILE A 145 24.50 -83.02 0.40
N ASN A 146 24.32 -84.03 -0.45
CA ASN A 146 25.31 -85.03 -0.80
C ASN A 146 25.44 -85.16 -2.33
N THR A 147 26.60 -84.80 -2.88
CA THR A 147 26.84 -84.80 -4.34
C THR A 147 28.10 -85.57 -4.74
N SER A 148 28.29 -85.81 -6.05
CA SER A 148 29.55 -86.37 -6.55
C SER A 148 30.23 -85.54 -7.66
N GLN A 149 29.63 -84.40 -8.03
CA GLN A 149 30.15 -83.47 -9.04
C GLN A 149 30.29 -82.05 -8.48
N PHE A 150 31.00 -81.20 -9.23
CA PHE A 150 31.14 -79.78 -8.89
C PHE A 150 29.77 -79.14 -8.69
N SER A 151 29.58 -78.41 -7.59
CA SER A 151 28.28 -77.90 -7.17
C SER A 151 28.41 -76.47 -6.62
N THR A 152 27.38 -75.65 -6.82
CA THR A 152 27.30 -74.25 -6.38
C THR A 152 26.20 -74.09 -5.34
N VAL A 153 26.45 -73.30 -4.30
CA VAL A 153 25.47 -73.00 -3.25
C VAL A 153 25.64 -71.54 -2.86
N ASP A 154 24.66 -70.72 -3.24
CA ASP A 154 24.67 -69.28 -3.05
C ASP A 154 23.43 -68.81 -2.28
N ASN A 155 23.56 -67.76 -1.48
CA ASN A 155 22.47 -67.09 -0.76
C ASN A 155 21.54 -68.02 0.06
N SER A 156 22.01 -69.20 0.47
CA SER A 156 21.14 -70.28 0.97
C SER A 156 21.33 -70.55 2.47
N ILE A 157 20.41 -71.29 3.08
CA ILE A 157 20.49 -71.75 4.48
C ILE A 157 20.54 -73.27 4.50
N ILE A 158 21.63 -73.84 5.00
CA ILE A 158 21.81 -75.29 5.19
C ILE A 158 22.11 -75.56 6.66
N TRP A 159 21.06 -75.91 7.41
CA TRP A 159 21.14 -75.94 8.86
C TRP A 159 20.18 -76.97 9.48
N PHE A 160 20.43 -77.39 10.72
CA PHE A 160 19.64 -78.35 11.49
C PHE A 160 19.47 -79.75 10.87
N ASN A 161 20.22 -80.10 9.83
CA ASN A 161 20.17 -81.45 9.25
C ASN A 161 20.96 -82.43 10.14
N GLY A 162 20.54 -83.71 10.18
CA GLY A 162 21.13 -84.75 11.03
C GLY A 162 22.55 -85.18 10.61
N GLY A 163 22.91 -84.96 9.35
CA GLY A 163 24.24 -85.24 8.80
C GLY A 163 25.28 -84.23 9.26
N VAL A 164 26.44 -84.73 9.70
CA VAL A 164 27.58 -83.90 10.08
C VAL A 164 28.80 -84.36 9.29
N PRO A 165 29.39 -83.51 8.44
CA PRO A 165 29.00 -82.12 8.13
C PRO A 165 27.68 -82.02 7.34
N GLN A 166 27.09 -80.83 7.26
CA GLN A 166 25.80 -80.64 6.56
C GLN A 166 25.87 -80.89 5.06
N MET A 167 27.02 -80.60 4.45
CA MET A 167 27.27 -80.78 3.03
C MET A 167 28.44 -81.74 2.86
N VAL A 168 28.30 -82.70 1.97
CA VAL A 168 29.35 -83.66 1.61
C VAL A 168 29.42 -83.81 0.09
N THR A 169 30.62 -84.05 -0.43
CA THR A 169 30.82 -84.32 -1.86
C THR A 169 32.07 -85.16 -2.07
N SER A 170 32.15 -85.86 -3.21
CA SER A 170 33.41 -86.44 -3.72
C SER A 170 34.12 -85.54 -4.74
N ASN A 171 33.70 -84.29 -4.86
CA ASN A 171 34.25 -83.26 -5.74
C ASN A 171 34.40 -81.93 -4.97
N VAL A 172 34.14 -80.79 -5.59
CA VAL A 172 34.28 -79.47 -4.97
C VAL A 172 32.95 -78.71 -4.96
N TYR A 173 32.61 -78.10 -3.83
CA TYR A 173 31.60 -77.05 -3.74
C TYR A 173 32.21 -75.67 -3.94
N ALA A 174 31.55 -74.78 -4.67
CA ALA A 174 31.74 -73.33 -4.56
C ALA A 174 30.57 -72.74 -3.77
N VAL A 175 30.86 -72.02 -2.68
CA VAL A 175 29.82 -71.57 -1.74
C VAL A 175 30.02 -70.11 -1.39
N SER A 176 29.02 -69.25 -1.61
CA SER A 176 29.07 -67.82 -1.24
C SER A 176 27.77 -67.40 -0.55
N TYR A 177 27.85 -66.39 0.32
CA TYR A 177 26.69 -65.77 0.98
C TYR A 177 25.68 -66.78 1.58
N THR A 178 26.19 -67.89 2.10
CA THR A 178 25.38 -69.02 2.54
C THR A 178 25.60 -69.30 4.01
N ASN A 179 24.52 -69.57 4.73
CA ASN A 179 24.51 -69.96 6.13
C ASN A 179 24.67 -71.49 6.25
N VAL A 180 25.79 -71.97 6.80
CA VAL A 180 26.10 -73.41 6.88
C VAL A 180 26.49 -73.84 8.29
N GLN A 181 25.76 -74.83 8.84
CA GLN A 181 26.04 -75.32 10.19
C GLN A 181 27.41 -76.00 10.26
N GLY A 182 28.23 -75.52 11.19
CA GLY A 182 29.56 -76.08 11.43
C GLY A 182 30.58 -75.73 10.34
N ILE A 183 30.36 -74.67 9.55
CA ILE A 183 31.30 -74.19 8.51
C ILE A 183 32.76 -74.11 8.99
N ASN A 184 33.01 -73.73 10.25
CA ASN A 184 34.35 -73.63 10.82
C ASN A 184 35.15 -74.95 10.76
N ALA A 185 34.46 -76.11 10.76
CA ALA A 185 35.09 -77.41 10.60
C ALA A 185 35.39 -77.77 9.13
N LEU A 186 34.77 -77.06 8.18
CA LEU A 186 34.86 -77.28 6.73
C LEU A 186 35.79 -76.31 6.01
N GLN A 187 36.14 -75.18 6.63
CA GLN A 187 37.03 -74.16 6.04
C GLN A 187 38.41 -74.68 5.67
N THR A 188 38.88 -75.77 6.29
CA THR A 188 40.15 -76.41 5.95
C THR A 188 40.03 -77.58 4.97
N SER A 189 38.81 -77.93 4.54
CA SER A 189 38.58 -78.99 3.56
C SER A 189 38.94 -78.50 2.15
N ILE A 190 39.54 -79.39 1.36
CA ILE A 190 39.80 -79.13 -0.07
C ILE A 190 38.56 -79.28 -0.94
N ASP A 191 37.49 -79.87 -0.37
CA ASP A 191 36.23 -80.12 -1.07
C ASP A 191 35.36 -78.86 -1.13
N PHE A 192 35.82 -77.72 -0.57
CA PHE A 192 35.06 -76.47 -0.52
C PHE A 192 35.93 -75.27 -0.95
N ALA A 193 35.45 -74.54 -1.95
CA ALA A 193 35.91 -73.21 -2.34
C ALA A 193 34.95 -72.16 -1.74
N TRP A 194 35.29 -71.65 -0.57
CA TRP A 194 34.49 -70.64 0.14
C TRP A 194 34.69 -69.25 -0.49
N GLY A 195 33.61 -68.67 -0.98
CA GLY A 195 33.49 -67.27 -1.38
C GLY A 195 33.11 -66.36 -0.22
N ASP A 196 32.80 -65.10 -0.53
CA ASP A 196 32.46 -64.08 0.46
C ASP A 196 31.14 -64.39 1.18
N GLY A 197 30.94 -63.79 2.36
CA GLY A 197 29.64 -63.74 3.03
C GLY A 197 29.13 -65.05 3.64
N CYS A 198 29.88 -66.15 3.63
CA CYS A 198 29.43 -67.38 4.27
C CYS A 198 29.46 -67.26 5.81
N ILE A 199 28.36 -67.65 6.46
CA ILE A 199 28.20 -67.51 7.92
C ILE A 199 27.91 -68.85 8.60
N GLY A 200 28.46 -68.99 9.81
CA GLY A 200 28.39 -70.21 10.63
C GLY A 200 27.64 -70.04 11.94
N THR A 201 26.72 -69.08 11.98
CA THR A 201 25.91 -68.72 13.15
C THR A 201 24.50 -69.25 12.96
N ASP A 202 23.82 -69.62 14.04
CA ASP A 202 22.44 -70.07 14.00
C ASP A 202 21.56 -69.11 13.17
N PRO A 203 20.84 -69.59 12.14
CA PRO A 203 20.01 -68.76 11.29
C PRO A 203 18.78 -68.19 12.02
N ALA A 204 18.48 -68.62 13.25
CA ALA A 204 17.36 -68.12 14.05
C ALA A 204 16.05 -68.10 13.24
N LEU A 205 15.54 -69.29 12.89
CA LEU A 205 14.28 -69.42 12.17
C LEU A 205 13.09 -69.21 13.13
N ALA A 206 12.11 -68.41 12.70
CA ALA A 206 10.92 -68.08 13.46
C ALA A 206 9.86 -69.19 13.46
N ASP A 207 9.81 -70.01 12.41
CA ASP A 207 8.85 -71.11 12.27
C ASP A 207 9.32 -72.23 11.34
N ASP A 208 8.47 -73.25 11.18
CA ASP A 208 8.75 -74.45 10.39
C ASP A 208 8.71 -74.22 8.87
N ASN A 209 8.36 -73.03 8.39
CA ASN A 209 8.49 -72.67 6.98
C ASN A 209 9.86 -72.04 6.68
N GLY A 210 10.68 -71.79 7.69
CA GLY A 210 12.01 -71.22 7.53
C GLY A 210 12.00 -69.71 7.36
N HIS A 211 10.95 -69.03 7.86
CA HIS A 211 10.99 -67.58 8.01
C HIS A 211 12.08 -67.18 9.00
N LEU A 212 12.73 -66.04 8.76
CA LEU A 212 13.77 -65.50 9.64
C LEU A 212 13.14 -64.81 10.85
N ASP A 213 13.77 -64.95 12.03
CA ASP A 213 13.53 -64.07 13.17
C ASP A 213 14.16 -62.67 12.91
N PRO A 214 13.59 -61.56 13.42
CA PRO A 214 14.16 -60.22 13.25
C PRO A 214 15.63 -60.05 13.62
N TYR A 215 16.16 -60.90 14.50
CA TYR A 215 17.57 -60.87 14.93
C TYR A 215 18.46 -61.87 14.21
N SER A 216 17.94 -62.55 13.19
CA SER A 216 18.67 -63.52 12.42
C SER A 216 19.89 -62.90 11.73
N PRO A 217 21.06 -63.57 11.75
CA PRO A 217 22.23 -63.13 10.98
C PRO A 217 22.06 -63.32 9.47
N CYS A 218 20.98 -63.99 9.04
CA CYS A 218 20.62 -64.17 7.64
C CYS A 218 19.82 -62.99 7.09
N VAL A 219 19.27 -62.12 7.97
CA VAL A 219 18.65 -60.85 7.56
C VAL A 219 19.74 -59.94 7.00
N ASP A 220 19.51 -59.40 5.80
CA ASP A 220 20.48 -58.68 4.98
C ASP A 220 21.77 -59.49 4.79
N GLY A 221 21.69 -60.82 4.80
CA GLY A 221 22.86 -61.71 4.78
C GLY A 221 23.35 -62.04 3.37
N GLY A 222 22.48 -61.96 2.37
CA GLY A 222 22.74 -62.31 0.98
C GLY A 222 23.74 -61.40 0.28
N MET A 223 23.92 -61.63 -1.02
CA MET A 223 24.81 -60.84 -1.86
C MET A 223 24.52 -59.34 -1.73
N PRO A 224 25.52 -58.48 -1.48
CA PRO A 224 25.30 -57.07 -1.16
C PRO A 224 24.85 -56.21 -2.34
N TRP A 225 24.99 -56.71 -3.57
CA TRP A 225 24.49 -56.06 -4.79
C TRP A 225 23.13 -56.60 -5.24
N GLU A 226 22.56 -57.57 -4.52
CA GLU A 226 21.21 -58.06 -4.76
C GLU A 226 20.24 -57.47 -3.73
N GLN A 227 18.99 -57.30 -4.13
CA GLN A 227 17.95 -56.70 -3.31
C GLN A 227 16.75 -57.62 -3.25
N ASP A 228 16.08 -57.64 -2.10
CA ASP A 228 14.77 -58.26 -1.97
C ASP A 228 13.77 -57.49 -2.82
N ALA A 229 13.04 -58.19 -3.70
CA ALA A 229 11.91 -57.58 -4.41
C ALA A 229 10.80 -57.20 -3.42
N HIS A 230 10.63 -58.02 -2.37
CA HIS A 230 9.75 -57.78 -1.23
C HIS A 230 10.50 -58.08 0.06
N ILE A 231 10.64 -57.08 0.94
CA ILE A 231 11.23 -57.23 2.27
C ILE A 231 10.44 -58.31 3.04
N PRO A 232 11.04 -59.48 3.35
CA PRO A 232 10.33 -60.61 3.93
C PRO A 232 9.75 -60.24 5.29
N TYR A 233 8.42 -60.30 5.41
CA TYR A 233 7.67 -59.96 6.63
C TYR A 233 8.06 -58.62 7.31
N GLY A 234 8.66 -57.68 6.55
CA GLY A 234 9.12 -56.39 7.05
C GLY A 234 10.38 -56.45 7.93
N LEU A 235 11.24 -57.45 7.73
CA LEU A 235 12.52 -57.61 8.43
C LEU A 235 13.68 -57.12 7.56
N GLY A 236 14.67 -56.45 8.16
CA GLY A 236 15.87 -56.03 7.45
C GLY A 236 15.71 -54.78 6.57
N SER A 237 16.72 -54.58 5.73
CA SER A 237 16.77 -53.58 4.66
C SER A 237 16.12 -54.10 3.38
N SER A 238 16.35 -53.44 2.24
CA SER A 238 16.06 -54.06 0.94
C SER A 238 17.24 -54.86 0.39
N ARG A 239 18.37 -54.96 1.10
CA ARG A 239 19.46 -55.87 0.72
C ARG A 239 18.97 -57.30 0.83
N ALA A 240 19.41 -58.15 -0.08
CA ALA A 240 18.94 -59.53 -0.11
C ALA A 240 19.18 -60.29 1.21
N ASP A 241 18.14 -60.97 1.71
CA ASP A 241 18.22 -61.94 2.80
C ASP A 241 18.82 -63.27 2.32
N MET A 242 19.41 -64.08 3.21
CA MET A 242 19.72 -65.48 2.87
C MET A 242 18.46 -66.36 3.01
N GLY A 243 18.38 -67.40 2.17
CA GLY A 243 17.34 -68.43 2.24
C GLY A 243 16.16 -68.16 1.31
N MET A 244 15.15 -69.03 1.38
CA MET A 244 14.04 -69.06 0.41
C MET A 244 13.24 -67.77 0.28
N TYR A 245 13.20 -66.97 1.33
CA TYR A 245 12.47 -65.71 1.37
C TYR A 245 13.29 -64.53 0.88
N GLY A 246 14.59 -64.68 0.61
CA GLY A 246 15.44 -63.59 0.15
C GLY A 246 15.61 -63.52 -1.36
N GLY A 247 16.19 -62.42 -1.80
CA GLY A 247 16.65 -62.20 -3.16
C GLY A 247 15.67 -61.49 -4.09
N PRO A 248 16.13 -61.16 -5.30
CA PRO A 248 15.38 -60.35 -6.27
C PRO A 248 14.13 -61.04 -6.83
N ALA A 249 13.96 -62.34 -6.56
CA ALA A 249 12.86 -63.15 -7.05
C ALA A 249 11.87 -63.53 -5.93
N ASN A 250 12.01 -62.99 -4.72
CA ASN A 250 11.23 -63.41 -3.56
C ASN A 250 9.76 -62.94 -3.52
N GLU A 251 9.31 -62.15 -4.49
CA GLU A 251 7.94 -61.60 -4.55
C GLU A 251 6.86 -62.69 -4.38
N TYR A 252 7.10 -63.89 -4.90
CA TYR A 252 6.17 -65.00 -4.76
C TYR A 252 5.83 -65.34 -3.30
N TRP A 253 6.83 -65.29 -2.42
CA TRP A 253 6.65 -65.63 -1.02
C TRP A 253 5.97 -64.52 -0.21
N GLY A 254 5.72 -63.36 -0.84
CA GLY A 254 5.14 -62.18 -0.21
C GLY A 254 6.16 -61.37 0.60
N GLY A 255 5.65 -60.42 1.37
CA GLY A 255 6.47 -59.44 2.08
C GLY A 255 5.95 -58.03 1.83
N GLN A 256 6.75 -57.01 2.12
CA GLN A 256 6.43 -55.62 1.78
C GLN A 256 7.41 -55.14 0.73
N ALA A 257 6.91 -54.56 -0.37
CA ALA A 257 7.79 -53.89 -1.32
C ALA A 257 8.65 -52.84 -0.57
N PRO A 258 9.94 -52.71 -0.89
CA PRO A 258 10.78 -51.73 -0.24
C PRO A 258 10.20 -50.32 -0.39
N PRO A 259 10.27 -49.46 0.66
CA PRO A 259 9.77 -48.09 0.58
C PRO A 259 10.46 -47.34 -0.56
N ASN A 260 9.71 -46.51 -1.30
CA ASN A 260 10.33 -45.59 -2.27
C ASN A 260 11.05 -44.47 -1.51
N GLY A 261 12.35 -44.32 -1.75
CA GLY A 261 13.17 -43.28 -1.12
C GLY A 261 13.13 -41.92 -1.84
N SER A 262 12.38 -41.80 -2.93
CA SER A 262 12.21 -40.55 -3.69
C SER A 262 11.71 -39.42 -2.81
N VAL A 263 12.34 -38.26 -2.96
CA VAL A 263 11.87 -36.99 -2.41
C VAL A 263 10.97 -36.28 -3.41
N SER A 264 10.02 -35.50 -2.90
CA SER A 264 9.17 -34.65 -3.71
C SER A 264 9.43 -33.19 -3.34
N ILE A 265 9.69 -32.35 -4.35
CA ILE A 265 9.63 -30.89 -4.21
C ILE A 265 8.17 -30.54 -3.97
N THR A 266 7.86 -30.14 -2.75
CA THR A 266 6.50 -29.88 -2.29
C THR A 266 6.03 -28.48 -2.64
N ASP A 267 6.96 -27.53 -2.73
CA ASP A 267 6.66 -26.13 -3.01
C ASP A 267 7.89 -25.43 -3.59
N MET A 268 7.65 -24.48 -4.48
CA MET A 268 8.68 -23.62 -5.07
C MET A 268 8.09 -22.23 -5.26
N PHE A 269 8.75 -21.22 -4.71
CA PHE A 269 8.21 -19.87 -4.63
C PHE A 269 9.31 -18.83 -4.78
N ASP A 270 8.94 -17.68 -5.33
CA ASP A 270 9.80 -16.51 -5.43
C ASP A 270 10.13 -15.94 -4.03
N ILE A 271 11.32 -15.37 -3.87
CA ILE A 271 11.74 -14.78 -2.59
C ILE A 271 11.10 -13.40 -2.43
N PRO A 272 10.35 -13.12 -1.35
CA PRO A 272 9.70 -11.82 -1.21
C PRO A 272 10.69 -10.68 -0.93
N GLY A 273 10.56 -9.58 -1.65
CA GLY A 273 11.29 -8.32 -1.44
C GLY A 273 12.75 -8.38 -1.84
N ASP A 274 13.09 -9.07 -2.94
CA ASP A 274 14.44 -9.15 -3.49
C ASP A 274 14.51 -8.70 -4.96
N GLN A 275 15.73 -8.51 -5.45
CA GLN A 275 16.02 -8.06 -6.83
C GLN A 275 15.96 -9.23 -7.83
N GLY A 276 15.16 -10.26 -7.53
CA GLY A 276 15.20 -11.53 -8.23
C GLY A 276 16.52 -12.30 -8.01
N GLY A 277 16.78 -13.27 -8.87
CA GLY A 277 17.95 -14.13 -8.89
C GLY A 277 17.82 -15.37 -8.01
N TYR A 278 16.72 -15.54 -7.28
CA TYR A 278 16.55 -16.61 -6.30
C TYR A 278 15.12 -17.14 -6.19
N VAL A 279 15.01 -18.44 -5.93
CA VAL A 279 13.75 -19.09 -5.54
C VAL A 279 13.94 -19.91 -4.26
N GLY A 280 12.90 -19.95 -3.44
CA GLY A 280 12.77 -20.87 -2.32
C GLY A 280 12.30 -22.25 -2.79
N ILE A 281 13.03 -23.30 -2.41
CA ILE A 281 12.68 -24.70 -2.68
C ILE A 281 12.35 -25.37 -1.36
N HIS A 282 11.19 -26.00 -1.30
CA HIS A 282 10.74 -26.83 -0.20
C HIS A 282 10.56 -28.27 -0.69
N PHE A 283 11.15 -29.24 0.02
CA PHE A 283 11.02 -30.65 -0.36
C PHE A 283 10.87 -31.57 0.84
N SER A 284 10.09 -32.62 0.64
CA SER A 284 9.85 -33.69 1.62
C SER A 284 11.12 -34.49 1.89
N ALA A 285 11.30 -34.90 3.14
CA ALA A 285 12.35 -35.83 3.48
C ALA A 285 12.06 -37.23 2.94
N SER A 286 13.12 -37.97 2.63
CA SER A 286 13.03 -39.38 2.28
C SER A 286 12.54 -40.18 3.50
N PRO A 287 11.76 -41.25 3.34
CA PRO A 287 11.45 -42.18 4.44
C PRO A 287 12.70 -42.79 5.10
N PHE A 288 13.85 -42.73 4.41
CA PHE A 288 15.16 -43.18 4.87
C PHE A 288 16.01 -42.07 5.50
N ASP A 289 15.45 -40.86 5.62
CA ASP A 289 16.02 -39.78 6.41
C ASP A 289 15.71 -40.03 7.88
N PHE A 290 16.74 -40.51 8.60
CA PHE A 290 16.67 -40.95 9.97
C PHE A 290 15.96 -42.31 10.18
N GLY A 291 16.72 -43.38 9.93
CA GLY A 291 16.60 -44.62 10.71
C GLY A 291 16.39 -45.90 9.91
N GLY A 292 17.39 -46.78 9.97
CA GLY A 292 17.25 -48.20 10.33
C GLY A 292 16.53 -49.14 9.36
N LEU A 293 15.83 -48.64 8.35
CA LEU A 293 15.15 -49.41 7.31
C LEU A 293 16.11 -49.79 6.17
N GLY A 294 17.40 -49.88 6.47
CA GLY A 294 18.41 -50.38 5.55
C GLY A 294 19.19 -49.39 4.72
N PHE A 295 18.56 -48.29 4.32
CA PHE A 295 19.25 -47.18 3.69
C PHE A 295 19.26 -46.00 4.65
N ASN A 296 20.44 -45.41 4.84
CA ASN A 296 20.57 -44.15 5.53
C ASN A 296 20.82 -43.07 4.49
N VAL A 297 19.83 -42.21 4.26
CA VAL A 297 20.07 -40.99 3.48
C VAL A 297 21.03 -40.11 4.27
N THR A 298 22.14 -39.75 3.65
CA THR A 298 23.22 -38.97 4.27
C THR A 298 23.04 -37.48 4.01
N HIS A 299 22.59 -37.12 2.82
CA HIS A 299 22.34 -35.75 2.41
C HIS A 299 21.46 -35.70 1.14
N TYR A 300 20.97 -34.50 0.86
CA TYR A 300 20.29 -34.13 -0.37
C TYR A 300 21.21 -33.25 -1.20
N SER A 301 21.23 -33.44 -2.52
CA SER A 301 21.82 -32.46 -3.44
C SER A 301 20.75 -31.79 -4.28
N ILE A 302 20.89 -30.47 -4.44
CA ILE A 302 19.97 -29.61 -5.17
C ILE A 302 20.64 -29.26 -6.49
N TRP A 303 19.91 -29.46 -7.58
CA TRP A 303 20.40 -29.20 -8.93
C TRP A 303 19.45 -28.27 -9.66
N ARG A 304 20.04 -27.45 -10.53
CA ARG A 304 19.36 -26.54 -11.43
C ARG A 304 19.76 -26.89 -12.86
N ASP A 305 18.83 -26.81 -13.80
CA ASP A 305 19.15 -26.96 -15.22
C ASP A 305 19.95 -25.76 -15.75
N LEU A 306 20.99 -26.02 -16.54
CA LEU A 306 21.94 -25.03 -17.07
C LEU A 306 21.46 -24.51 -18.44
N ASP A 307 20.17 -24.18 -18.54
CA ASP A 307 19.55 -23.57 -19.71
C ASP A 307 19.10 -22.14 -19.40
N LEU A 308 19.29 -21.22 -20.35
CA LEU A 308 19.01 -19.79 -20.16
C LEU A 308 17.54 -19.49 -20.49
N GLY A 309 16.66 -19.76 -19.52
CA GLY A 309 15.23 -19.48 -19.61
C GLY A 309 14.48 -20.48 -20.49
N SER A 310 13.63 -21.29 -19.86
CA SER A 310 12.70 -22.18 -20.55
C SER A 310 11.27 -21.67 -20.42
N ASP A 311 10.42 -22.02 -21.38
CA ASP A 311 8.95 -21.83 -21.29
C ASP A 311 8.24 -23.09 -20.73
N VAL A 312 8.99 -24.18 -20.54
CA VAL A 312 8.46 -25.51 -20.20
C VAL A 312 9.28 -26.24 -19.14
N VAL A 313 8.59 -27.03 -18.32
CA VAL A 313 9.22 -28.01 -17.43
C VAL A 313 9.72 -29.19 -18.28
N ILE A 314 10.98 -29.56 -18.09
CA ILE A 314 11.64 -30.66 -18.80
C ILE A 314 11.59 -31.97 -18.00
N SER A 315 11.93 -33.10 -18.63
CA SER A 315 12.18 -34.35 -17.90
C SER A 315 13.62 -34.43 -17.36
N VAL A 316 13.86 -35.29 -16.36
CA VAL A 316 15.21 -35.48 -15.78
C VAL A 316 16.25 -35.84 -16.85
N GLY A 317 15.88 -36.64 -17.84
CA GLY A 317 16.80 -37.10 -18.89
C GLY A 317 17.15 -36.06 -19.96
N GLU A 318 16.42 -34.95 -20.01
CA GLU A 318 16.62 -33.86 -20.99
C GLU A 318 17.44 -32.70 -20.42
N GLY A 319 17.61 -32.64 -19.09
CA GLY A 319 18.27 -31.53 -18.42
C GLY A 319 19.81 -31.57 -18.45
N ASN A 320 20.41 -30.39 -18.50
CA ASN A 320 21.84 -30.16 -18.30
C ASN A 320 22.07 -29.74 -16.84
N TRP A 321 22.05 -30.70 -15.92
CA TRP A 321 22.01 -30.38 -14.49
C TRP A 321 23.33 -29.85 -13.92
N GLU A 322 23.25 -28.72 -13.23
CA GLU A 322 24.30 -28.13 -12.39
C GLU A 322 23.96 -28.33 -10.90
N GLN A 323 24.90 -28.87 -10.13
CA GLN A 323 24.73 -28.96 -8.69
C GLN A 323 24.98 -27.60 -8.04
N ILE A 324 23.97 -27.05 -7.39
CA ILE A 324 24.04 -25.73 -6.76
C ILE A 324 24.11 -25.77 -5.24
N GLY A 325 23.84 -26.93 -4.63
CA GLY A 325 23.80 -27.04 -3.17
C GLY A 325 23.75 -28.46 -2.62
N THR A 326 23.97 -28.56 -1.31
CA THR A 326 23.73 -29.79 -0.53
C THR A 326 23.09 -29.44 0.81
N VAL A 327 22.20 -30.32 1.29
CA VAL A 327 21.54 -30.23 2.59
C VAL A 327 21.75 -31.54 3.34
N PRO A 328 22.46 -31.55 4.48
CA PRO A 328 22.64 -32.77 5.27
C PRO A 328 21.31 -33.32 5.79
N ALA A 329 21.16 -34.64 5.77
CA ALA A 329 20.01 -35.31 6.36
C ALA A 329 20.09 -35.20 7.90
N GLN A 330 18.96 -34.86 8.54
CA GLN A 330 18.84 -34.58 9.99
C GLN A 330 17.57 -35.21 10.60
N GLY A 331 16.75 -35.91 9.83
CA GLY A 331 15.46 -36.47 10.27
C GLY A 331 14.34 -35.43 10.38
N PHE A 332 14.42 -34.32 9.67
CA PHE A 332 13.28 -33.40 9.55
C PHE A 332 12.23 -33.99 8.61
N ALA A 333 10.96 -33.60 8.77
CA ALA A 333 9.91 -34.02 7.83
C ALA A 333 10.05 -33.36 6.45
N GLN A 334 10.70 -32.19 6.41
CA GLN A 334 10.83 -31.34 5.23
C GLN A 334 12.07 -30.46 5.36
N TYR A 335 12.67 -30.09 4.24
CA TYR A 335 13.80 -29.18 4.14
C TYR A 335 13.49 -28.00 3.24
N GLY A 336 14.24 -26.92 3.45
CA GLY A 336 14.22 -25.73 2.61
C GLY A 336 15.62 -25.41 2.06
N TYR A 337 15.66 -24.84 0.86
CA TYR A 337 16.88 -24.38 0.21
C TYR A 337 16.59 -23.14 -0.64
N THR A 338 17.38 -22.08 -0.50
CA THR A 338 17.32 -20.92 -1.40
C THR A 338 18.26 -21.15 -2.57
N ALA A 339 17.71 -21.27 -3.77
CA ALA A 339 18.43 -21.59 -4.99
C ALA A 339 18.55 -20.37 -5.89
N ALA A 340 19.75 -20.13 -6.43
CA ALA A 340 19.93 -19.07 -7.42
C ALA A 340 19.30 -19.48 -8.77
N THR A 341 18.65 -18.55 -9.47
CA THR A 341 18.18 -18.70 -10.86
C THR A 341 19.25 -18.21 -11.84
N LEU A 342 19.06 -18.48 -13.13
CA LEU A 342 19.93 -17.95 -14.21
C LEU A 342 19.35 -16.70 -14.87
N ILE A 343 18.06 -16.47 -14.69
CA ILE A 343 17.29 -15.39 -15.28
C ILE A 343 16.15 -15.04 -14.33
N ASP A 344 15.72 -13.78 -14.39
CA ASP A 344 14.60 -13.24 -13.66
C ASP A 344 13.45 -12.96 -14.63
N SER A 345 12.23 -13.07 -14.15
CA SER A 345 11.05 -12.72 -14.92
C SER A 345 10.87 -11.20 -15.01
N TYR A 346 10.35 -10.78 -16.15
CA TYR A 346 9.96 -9.42 -16.44
C TYR A 346 8.47 -9.39 -16.81
N PRO A 347 7.71 -8.32 -16.48
CA PRO A 347 6.36 -8.13 -16.99
C PRO A 347 6.26 -8.23 -18.53
N GLY A 348 5.84 -9.40 -19.03
CA GLY A 348 5.57 -9.62 -20.46
C GLY A 348 6.46 -10.63 -21.19
N GLU A 349 7.45 -11.23 -20.53
CA GLU A 349 8.30 -12.28 -21.13
C GLU A 349 7.94 -13.69 -20.60
N PRO A 350 7.64 -14.67 -21.49
CA PRO A 350 7.24 -16.01 -21.07
C PRO A 350 8.41 -16.93 -20.63
N ALA A 351 9.66 -16.56 -20.89
CA ALA A 351 10.84 -17.43 -20.76
C ALA A 351 11.64 -17.24 -19.45
N CYS A 352 10.99 -17.40 -18.30
CA CYS A 352 11.62 -17.20 -16.98
C CYS A 352 11.85 -18.48 -16.16
N LEU A 353 11.47 -19.65 -16.70
CA LEU A 353 11.43 -20.87 -15.89
C LEU A 353 12.84 -21.44 -15.69
N SER A 354 13.28 -21.50 -14.42
CA SER A 354 14.43 -22.30 -13.99
C SER A 354 13.94 -23.65 -13.46
N ASN A 355 14.49 -24.75 -13.98
CA ASN A 355 14.10 -26.11 -13.60
C ASN A 355 15.03 -26.68 -12.52
N PHE A 356 14.47 -27.42 -11.56
CA PHE A 356 15.21 -27.99 -10.43
C PHE A 356 14.84 -29.45 -10.15
N ILE A 357 15.81 -30.17 -9.60
CA ILE A 357 15.63 -31.51 -9.00
C ILE A 357 16.35 -31.59 -7.65
N VAL A 358 15.87 -32.50 -6.81
CA VAL A 358 16.53 -32.88 -5.56
C VAL A 358 16.86 -34.36 -5.59
N ILE A 359 18.09 -34.71 -5.23
CA ILE A 359 18.57 -36.10 -5.16
C ILE A 359 18.84 -36.46 -3.71
N ALA A 360 18.23 -37.55 -3.23
CA ALA A 360 18.51 -38.15 -1.93
C ALA A 360 19.64 -39.18 -2.06
N HIS A 361 20.75 -38.96 -1.36
CA HIS A 361 21.95 -39.81 -1.41
C HIS A 361 22.01 -40.74 -0.21
N THR A 362 22.29 -42.02 -0.43
CA THR A 362 22.51 -42.97 0.66
C THR A 362 23.99 -43.10 1.02
N THR A 363 24.35 -44.08 1.85
CA THR A 363 25.75 -44.47 2.09
C THR A 363 26.35 -45.32 0.96
N ASP A 364 25.52 -45.83 0.04
CA ASP A 364 25.96 -46.49 -1.19
C ASP A 364 25.72 -45.54 -2.37
N ASP A 365 26.80 -45.20 -3.08
CA ASP A 365 26.75 -44.26 -4.20
C ASP A 365 25.90 -44.75 -5.39
N ASN A 366 25.60 -46.06 -5.45
CA ASN A 366 24.74 -46.64 -6.49
C ASN A 366 23.24 -46.59 -6.14
N ILE A 367 22.90 -46.15 -4.93
CA ILE A 367 21.53 -46.10 -4.43
C ILE A 367 21.20 -44.66 -4.06
N TYR A 368 20.42 -44.03 -4.93
CA TYR A 368 19.94 -42.67 -4.77
C TYR A 368 18.55 -42.57 -5.40
N TRP A 369 17.80 -41.53 -5.00
CA TRP A 369 16.50 -41.26 -5.58
C TRP A 369 16.39 -39.81 -6.03
N VAL A 370 15.84 -39.60 -7.21
CA VAL A 370 15.69 -38.29 -7.85
C VAL A 370 14.22 -37.86 -7.73
N SER A 371 13.97 -36.60 -7.41
CA SER A 371 12.62 -36.01 -7.48
C SER A 371 12.14 -35.87 -8.92
N ASP A 372 10.85 -35.60 -9.08
CA ASP A 372 10.35 -34.99 -10.31
C ASP A 372 11.00 -33.60 -10.53
N VAL A 373 11.01 -33.15 -11.79
CA VAL A 373 11.47 -31.80 -12.15
C VAL A 373 10.36 -30.79 -11.82
N VAL A 374 10.72 -29.72 -11.14
CA VAL A 374 9.84 -28.58 -10.89
C VAL A 374 10.50 -27.31 -11.40
N GLY A 375 9.73 -26.47 -12.10
CA GLY A 375 10.19 -25.17 -12.57
C GLY A 375 9.53 -24.02 -11.81
N ALA A 376 10.28 -22.94 -11.57
CA ALA A 376 9.74 -21.66 -11.11
C ALA A 376 10.52 -20.49 -11.71
N CYS A 377 9.92 -19.30 -11.62
CA CYS A 377 10.54 -18.04 -11.97
C CYS A 377 10.93 -17.30 -10.68
N SER A 378 12.05 -16.57 -10.73
CA SER A 378 12.38 -15.55 -9.74
C SER A 378 11.95 -14.21 -10.29
N GLU A 379 11.21 -13.45 -9.52
CA GLU A 379 10.67 -12.14 -9.89
C GLU A 379 11.47 -11.07 -9.15
N ASP A 380 11.95 -10.05 -9.85
CA ASP A 380 12.36 -8.83 -9.17
C ASP A 380 11.10 -8.11 -8.68
N ASN A 381 10.90 -8.16 -7.36
CA ASN A 381 9.75 -7.58 -6.68
C ASN A 381 10.17 -6.47 -5.70
N LEU A 382 11.44 -6.03 -5.76
CA LEU A 382 11.99 -4.99 -4.91
C LEU A 382 12.07 -3.67 -5.67
N ALA A 383 11.15 -2.76 -5.34
CA ALA A 383 11.17 -1.41 -5.89
C ALA A 383 12.43 -0.61 -5.48
N PRO A 384 12.91 0.30 -6.36
CA PRO A 384 13.95 1.26 -5.99
C PRO A 384 13.50 2.15 -4.83
N ASN A 385 14.47 2.77 -4.14
CA ASN A 385 14.14 3.78 -3.13
C ASN A 385 13.47 5.01 -3.79
N PRO A 386 12.52 5.67 -3.08
CA PRO A 386 11.91 6.89 -3.57
C PRO A 386 12.95 8.00 -3.76
N PRO A 387 12.81 8.86 -4.78
CA PRO A 387 13.73 9.95 -5.00
C PRO A 387 13.79 10.91 -3.80
N GLU A 388 14.98 11.40 -3.48
CA GLU A 388 15.16 12.59 -2.64
C GLU A 388 14.78 13.84 -3.43
N PHE A 389 13.48 13.96 -3.72
CA PHE A 389 12.95 14.88 -4.71
C PHE A 389 12.83 16.31 -4.16
N ASN A 390 13.42 17.26 -4.89
CA ASN A 390 13.43 18.67 -4.55
C ASN A 390 13.08 19.52 -5.78
N GLY A 391 12.62 20.74 -5.54
CA GLY A 391 12.36 21.71 -6.59
C GLY A 391 12.67 23.12 -6.15
N MET A 392 13.06 23.97 -7.09
CA MET A 392 13.31 25.39 -6.85
C MET A 392 12.98 26.24 -8.08
N PRO A 393 12.51 27.50 -7.89
CA PRO A 393 12.40 28.45 -8.99
C PRO A 393 13.79 28.88 -9.46
N VAL A 394 14.03 28.86 -10.76
CA VAL A 394 15.27 29.37 -11.38
C VAL A 394 14.97 30.19 -12.62
N GLU A 395 15.90 31.08 -12.98
CA GLU A 395 15.84 31.82 -14.24
C GLU A 395 16.20 30.88 -15.41
N GLY A 396 15.26 30.71 -16.34
CA GLY A 396 15.45 29.94 -17.55
C GLY A 396 16.35 30.64 -18.57
N GLU A 397 16.72 29.95 -19.66
CA GLU A 397 17.62 30.49 -20.69
C GLU A 397 17.07 31.74 -21.41
N THR A 398 15.76 31.95 -21.37
CA THR A 398 15.05 33.11 -21.98
C THR A 398 14.81 34.26 -21.00
N GLY A 399 15.17 34.10 -19.72
CA GLY A 399 14.92 35.08 -18.65
C GLY A 399 13.60 34.88 -17.89
N ASP A 400 12.76 33.92 -18.32
CA ASP A 400 11.50 33.57 -17.64
C ASP A 400 11.75 32.68 -16.41
N MET A 401 10.89 32.75 -15.38
CA MET A 401 10.98 31.82 -14.25
C MET A 401 10.49 30.43 -14.64
N VAL A 402 11.29 29.41 -14.31
CA VAL A 402 10.96 27.99 -14.51
C VAL A 402 11.07 27.23 -13.19
N ALA A 403 10.33 26.13 -13.04
CA ALA A 403 10.52 25.22 -11.92
C ALA A 403 11.58 24.17 -12.30
N GLN A 404 12.72 24.21 -11.63
CA GLN A 404 13.75 23.18 -11.76
C GLN A 404 13.54 22.11 -10.71
N LEU A 405 13.44 20.86 -11.16
CA LEU A 405 13.15 19.68 -10.36
C LEU A 405 14.34 18.73 -10.42
N PHE A 406 14.79 18.23 -9.27
CA PHE A 406 16.01 17.43 -9.19
C PHE A 406 15.99 16.46 -8.01
N TRP A 407 16.77 15.39 -8.11
CA TRP A 407 16.92 14.35 -7.09
C TRP A 407 18.37 13.84 -7.04
N SER A 408 18.72 13.11 -5.99
CA SER A 408 20.01 12.43 -5.87
C SER A 408 20.15 11.30 -6.89
N GLU A 409 21.37 11.04 -7.38
CA GLU A 409 21.65 9.91 -8.28
C GLU A 409 21.28 8.58 -7.59
N PRO A 410 20.42 7.74 -8.20
CA PRO A 410 20.07 6.43 -7.65
C PRO A 410 21.31 5.54 -7.48
N GLU A 411 21.37 4.79 -6.38
CA GLU A 411 22.50 3.87 -6.10
C GLU A 411 22.24 2.44 -6.61
N GLU A 412 20.98 2.14 -6.91
CA GLU A 412 20.50 0.84 -7.36
C GLU A 412 20.99 0.53 -8.79
N GLU A 413 21.67 -0.61 -8.98
CA GLU A 413 22.26 -0.99 -10.29
C GLU A 413 21.20 -1.23 -11.39
N ASP A 414 19.98 -1.56 -10.99
CA ASP A 414 18.82 -1.86 -11.82
C ASP A 414 17.87 -0.66 -12.00
N TYR A 415 18.21 0.53 -11.48
CA TYR A 415 17.45 1.74 -11.76
C TYR A 415 17.35 2.02 -13.28
N ALA A 416 16.14 2.33 -13.76
CA ALA A 416 15.90 2.62 -15.17
C ALA A 416 15.58 4.10 -15.44
N TYR A 417 14.53 4.65 -14.82
CA TYR A 417 14.07 6.02 -15.09
C TYR A 417 13.21 6.61 -13.97
N THR A 418 13.07 7.94 -13.97
CA THR A 418 12.15 8.68 -13.10
C THR A 418 11.00 9.23 -13.92
N VAL A 419 9.77 9.09 -13.42
CA VAL A 419 8.59 9.78 -13.93
C VAL A 419 8.26 10.94 -13.00
N ILE A 420 8.09 12.14 -13.55
CA ILE A 420 7.65 13.33 -12.83
C ILE A 420 6.33 13.82 -13.41
N THR A 421 5.35 14.07 -12.54
CA THR A 421 4.02 14.60 -12.91
C THR A 421 3.61 15.77 -12.02
N SER A 422 2.73 16.64 -12.52
CA SER A 422 2.06 17.67 -11.69
C SER A 422 0.55 17.71 -11.93
N LEU A 423 -0.18 18.26 -10.96
CA LEU A 423 -1.64 18.50 -11.10
C LEU A 423 -1.97 19.53 -12.19
N SER A 424 -1.03 20.40 -12.55
CA SER A 424 -1.14 21.36 -13.65
C SER A 424 -0.87 20.76 -15.03
N GLY A 425 -0.62 19.45 -15.12
CA GLY A 425 -0.49 18.72 -16.38
C GLY A 425 0.92 18.59 -16.93
N PHE A 426 1.95 18.93 -16.17
CA PHE A 426 3.34 18.60 -16.52
C PHE A 426 3.57 17.09 -16.38
N GLU A 427 4.23 16.48 -17.36
CA GLU A 427 4.68 15.08 -17.34
C GLU A 427 6.06 14.97 -18.00
N SER A 428 6.99 14.28 -17.36
CA SER A 428 8.34 14.06 -17.87
C SER A 428 8.85 12.68 -17.46
N ILE A 429 9.48 11.97 -18.41
CA ILE A 429 10.21 10.72 -18.16
C ILE A 429 11.70 11.00 -18.36
N VAL A 430 12.49 10.81 -17.32
CA VAL A 430 13.91 11.16 -17.29
C VAL A 430 14.75 9.89 -17.15
N THR A 431 15.66 9.67 -18.10
CA THR A 431 16.55 8.50 -18.16
C THR A 431 18.01 8.97 -18.20
N GLY A 432 18.82 8.51 -17.26
CA GLY A 432 20.26 8.81 -17.20
C GLY A 432 20.62 10.24 -16.81
N ASP A 433 19.66 11.01 -16.30
CA ASP A 433 19.86 12.34 -15.70
C ASP A 433 19.11 12.40 -14.36
N THR A 434 19.36 13.44 -13.57
CA THR A 434 18.79 13.64 -12.22
C THR A 434 18.04 14.96 -12.09
N LEU A 435 17.68 15.56 -13.22
CA LEU A 435 17.11 16.89 -13.30
C LEU A 435 16.15 17.05 -14.49
N THR A 436 15.09 17.83 -14.30
CA THR A 436 14.21 18.31 -15.36
C THR A 436 13.72 19.73 -15.05
N VAL A 437 13.14 20.40 -16.05
CA VAL A 437 12.60 21.76 -15.92
C VAL A 437 11.18 21.84 -16.46
N ASP A 438 10.29 22.45 -15.68
CA ASP A 438 8.96 22.84 -16.11
C ASP A 438 8.94 24.33 -16.43
N ALA A 439 8.94 24.65 -17.73
CA ALA A 439 8.90 26.02 -18.25
C ALA A 439 7.46 26.52 -18.46
N THR A 440 6.43 25.74 -18.10
CA THR A 440 5.02 26.12 -18.25
C THR A 440 4.45 26.82 -17.02
N VAL A 441 5.27 26.99 -15.98
CA VAL A 441 4.89 27.64 -14.73
C VAL A 441 4.70 29.14 -14.91
N LEU A 442 3.77 29.70 -14.14
CA LEU A 442 3.43 31.13 -14.15
C LEU A 442 3.78 31.78 -12.81
N PRO A 443 4.28 33.03 -12.80
CA PRO A 443 4.53 33.78 -11.58
C PRO A 443 3.28 33.95 -10.71
N GLY A 444 3.47 33.93 -9.39
CA GLY A 444 2.40 34.03 -8.38
C GLY A 444 1.72 32.70 -8.03
N ASN A 445 2.12 31.58 -8.66
CA ASN A 445 1.53 30.27 -8.43
C ASN A 445 2.46 29.31 -7.67
N VAL A 446 1.83 28.35 -7.00
CA VAL A 446 2.50 27.24 -6.30
C VAL A 446 2.21 25.94 -7.04
N TYR A 447 3.25 25.21 -7.43
CA TYR A 447 3.14 23.95 -8.15
C TYR A 447 3.62 22.79 -7.28
N THR A 448 2.84 21.71 -7.25
CA THR A 448 3.23 20.46 -6.58
C THR A 448 3.51 19.40 -7.62
N TYR A 449 4.69 18.79 -7.52
CA TYR A 449 5.19 17.75 -8.40
C TYR A 449 5.31 16.44 -7.62
N GLU A 450 5.00 15.34 -8.30
CA GLU A 450 5.15 13.97 -7.84
C GLU A 450 6.25 13.30 -8.68
N ALA A 451 7.16 12.58 -8.03
CA ALA A 451 8.23 11.83 -8.68
C ALA A 451 8.23 10.37 -8.22
N VAL A 452 8.45 9.46 -9.17
CA VAL A 452 8.50 8.01 -8.96
C VAL A 452 9.67 7.43 -9.74
N HIS A 453 10.59 6.74 -9.06
CA HIS A 453 11.60 5.88 -9.67
C HIS A 453 11.00 4.56 -10.14
N PHE A 454 11.49 4.09 -11.30
CA PHE A 454 11.25 2.77 -11.86
C PHE A 454 12.58 2.06 -12.13
N ASP A 455 12.65 0.78 -11.78
CA ASP A 455 13.75 -0.10 -12.19
C ASP A 455 13.54 -0.66 -13.61
N ILE A 456 14.51 -1.45 -14.08
CA ILE A 456 14.45 -2.14 -15.37
C ILE A 456 13.38 -3.23 -15.40
N HIS A 457 12.85 -3.65 -14.24
CA HIS A 457 11.82 -4.68 -14.06
C HIS A 457 10.39 -4.12 -13.93
N GLY A 458 10.25 -2.79 -13.89
CA GLY A 458 8.98 -2.07 -13.83
C GLY A 458 8.43 -1.87 -12.41
N ASN A 459 9.19 -2.17 -11.36
CA ASN A 459 8.74 -1.87 -10.00
C ASN A 459 8.83 -0.36 -9.75
N SER A 460 7.82 0.17 -9.06
CA SER A 460 7.72 1.59 -8.75
C SER A 460 8.03 1.86 -7.28
N SER A 461 8.89 2.85 -7.04
CA SER A 461 9.11 3.39 -5.71
C SER A 461 7.85 4.07 -5.15
N ALA A 462 7.87 4.44 -3.86
CA ALA A 462 6.85 5.32 -3.31
C ALA A 462 6.92 6.72 -3.95
N ILE A 463 5.79 7.42 -4.01
CA ILE A 463 5.73 8.79 -4.54
C ILE A 463 6.51 9.74 -3.62
N ALA A 464 7.46 10.47 -4.18
CA ALA A 464 8.09 11.63 -3.54
C ALA A 464 7.46 12.92 -4.08
N THR A 465 7.32 13.94 -3.23
CA THR A 465 6.66 15.20 -3.61
C THR A 465 7.58 16.39 -3.38
N ALA A 466 7.57 17.34 -4.31
CA ALA A 466 8.23 18.64 -4.15
C ALA A 466 7.26 19.77 -4.51
N THR A 467 7.31 20.86 -3.75
CA THR A 467 6.51 22.06 -3.99
C THR A 467 7.43 23.20 -4.41
N VAL A 468 7.10 23.86 -5.52
CA VAL A 468 7.84 25.00 -6.05
C VAL A 468 6.91 26.20 -6.10
N GLU A 469 7.25 27.25 -5.36
CA GLU A 469 6.58 28.54 -5.42
C GLU A 469 7.29 29.45 -6.43
N ILE A 470 6.55 29.98 -7.40
CA ILE A 470 7.07 30.96 -8.34
C ILE A 470 6.69 32.35 -7.83
N VAL A 471 7.64 33.04 -7.21
CA VAL A 471 7.40 34.39 -6.63
C VAL A 471 6.91 35.34 -7.73
N GLY A 472 5.75 35.96 -7.52
CA GLY A 472 5.17 36.96 -8.43
C GLY A 472 5.96 38.27 -8.39
N GLN A 473 6.05 38.98 -9.53
CA GLN A 473 6.42 40.39 -9.51
C GLN A 473 5.26 41.19 -8.88
N GLY A 474 5.54 42.09 -7.93
CA GLY A 474 4.51 42.95 -7.31
C GLY A 474 3.86 43.92 -8.31
N ASP A 475 2.70 44.49 -7.95
CA ASP A 475 2.07 45.58 -8.69
C ASP A 475 2.94 46.83 -8.59
N ILE A 476 3.19 47.51 -9.70
CA ILE A 476 4.02 48.71 -9.75
C ILE A 476 3.14 49.85 -10.25
N ILE A 477 2.75 50.73 -9.33
CA ILE A 477 1.80 51.82 -9.56
C ILE A 477 2.55 53.16 -9.53
N PRO A 478 2.81 53.81 -10.69
CA PRO A 478 3.40 55.14 -10.72
C PRO A 478 2.42 56.18 -10.17
N LEU A 479 2.91 57.05 -9.28
CA LEU A 479 2.15 58.16 -8.70
C LEU A 479 2.72 59.50 -9.18
N VAL A 480 1.84 60.44 -9.54
CA VAL A 480 2.21 61.83 -9.85
C VAL A 480 1.93 62.75 -8.65
N GLU A 481 2.64 63.88 -8.60
CA GLU A 481 2.39 64.91 -7.57
C GLU A 481 0.92 65.36 -7.61
N GLY A 482 0.28 65.38 -6.44
CA GLY A 482 -1.14 65.68 -6.30
C GLY A 482 -2.01 64.43 -6.20
N TRP A 483 -3.18 64.48 -6.82
CA TRP A 483 -4.19 63.42 -6.73
C TRP A 483 -3.94 62.32 -7.75
N ASN A 484 -4.06 61.07 -7.30
CA ASN A 484 -4.02 59.87 -8.12
C ASN A 484 -5.26 59.04 -7.79
N LEU A 485 -5.93 58.50 -8.81
CA LEU A 485 -7.03 57.56 -8.64
C LEU A 485 -6.55 56.17 -9.04
N ILE A 486 -6.21 55.37 -8.03
CA ILE A 486 -5.50 54.10 -8.23
C ILE A 486 -6.36 52.90 -7.83
N SER A 487 -5.92 51.72 -8.26
CA SER A 487 -6.31 50.44 -7.69
C SER A 487 -5.12 49.48 -7.71
N THR A 488 -5.24 48.32 -7.05
CA THR A 488 -4.21 47.28 -7.06
C THR A 488 -4.67 46.06 -7.83
N ASP A 489 -3.75 45.38 -8.51
CA ASP A 489 -3.96 44.06 -9.11
C ASP A 489 -3.55 42.91 -8.16
N ARG A 490 -3.02 43.26 -6.98
CA ARG A 490 -2.68 42.33 -5.89
C ARG A 490 -3.58 42.45 -4.69
N ILE A 491 -3.77 41.31 -4.04
CA ILE A 491 -4.21 41.21 -2.65
C ILE A 491 -2.94 41.24 -1.79
N PRO A 492 -2.68 42.34 -1.04
CA PRO A 492 -1.49 42.44 -0.22
C PRO A 492 -1.42 41.32 0.82
N GLU A 493 -0.23 40.82 1.15
CA GLU A 493 -0.05 39.88 2.26
C GLU A 493 -0.46 40.49 3.60
N ASP A 494 -0.16 41.78 3.77
CA ASP A 494 -0.62 42.62 4.86
C ASP A 494 -1.29 43.86 4.27
N ALA A 495 -2.61 43.91 4.40
CA ALA A 495 -3.43 44.95 3.79
C ALA A 495 -3.47 46.26 4.61
N ASP A 496 -2.78 46.33 5.75
CA ASP A 496 -2.75 47.53 6.59
C ASP A 496 -2.19 48.75 5.82
N MET A 497 -2.84 49.91 5.99
CA MET A 497 -2.48 51.15 5.29
C MET A 497 -1.03 51.58 5.52
N ASP A 498 -0.49 51.37 6.73
CA ASP A 498 0.92 51.69 7.04
C ASP A 498 1.88 50.77 6.29
N VAL A 499 1.49 49.52 6.05
CA VAL A 499 2.33 48.53 5.36
C VAL A 499 2.30 48.76 3.85
N VAL A 500 1.10 48.87 3.27
CA VAL A 500 0.94 49.03 1.83
C VAL A 500 1.61 50.31 1.33
N PHE A 501 1.41 51.44 2.01
CA PHE A 501 1.99 52.72 1.61
C PHE A 501 3.36 53.02 2.24
N GLY A 502 3.87 52.14 3.11
CA GLY A 502 5.15 52.33 3.81
C GLY A 502 6.38 52.36 2.89
N GLY A 503 6.25 51.89 1.65
CA GLY A 503 7.30 51.92 0.63
C GLY A 503 7.49 53.29 -0.04
N LEU A 504 6.55 54.22 0.12
CA LEU A 504 6.67 55.58 -0.43
C LEU A 504 7.77 56.39 0.27
N LEU A 505 8.24 57.44 -0.40
CA LEU A 505 9.19 58.39 0.19
C LEU A 505 8.66 58.90 1.55
N PRO A 506 9.52 58.98 2.60
CA PRO A 506 9.07 59.42 3.92
C PRO A 506 8.39 60.80 3.89
N GLY A 507 7.16 60.88 4.41
CA GLY A 507 6.36 62.10 4.43
C GLY A 507 5.79 62.52 3.06
N ASN A 508 5.79 61.64 2.06
CA ASN A 508 5.26 61.93 0.73
C ASN A 508 3.75 61.68 0.62
N LEU A 509 3.20 60.73 1.38
CA LEU A 509 1.76 60.47 1.41
C LEU A 509 1.05 61.54 2.25
N ASP A 510 0.15 62.31 1.62
CA ASP A 510 -0.68 63.30 2.30
C ASP A 510 -1.88 62.63 2.99
N TYR A 511 -2.70 61.91 2.23
CA TYR A 511 -3.81 61.10 2.74
C TYR A 511 -4.43 60.22 1.63
N VAL A 512 -5.15 59.18 2.04
CA VAL A 512 -5.89 58.24 1.18
C VAL A 512 -7.38 58.33 1.48
N ILE A 513 -8.21 58.27 0.43
CA ILE A 513 -9.66 58.20 0.53
C ILE A 513 -10.18 56.95 -0.18
N GLY A 514 -10.96 56.16 0.55
CA GLY A 514 -11.72 55.01 0.03
C GLY A 514 -13.21 55.30 -0.02
N PHE A 515 -13.97 54.37 -0.60
CA PHE A 515 -15.42 54.44 -0.63
C PHE A 515 -16.01 53.03 -0.44
N GLN A 516 -16.18 52.63 0.82
CA GLN A 516 -16.75 51.36 1.25
C GLN A 516 -17.92 51.68 2.20
N ASP A 517 -19.17 51.60 1.71
CA ASP A 517 -20.38 52.04 2.44
C ASP A 517 -20.45 53.54 2.81
N GLY A 518 -19.63 54.36 2.15
CA GLY A 518 -19.38 55.75 2.47
C GLY A 518 -17.91 56.10 2.30
N VAL A 519 -17.58 57.38 2.50
CA VAL A 519 -16.19 57.86 2.38
C VAL A 519 -15.43 57.44 3.62
N THR A 520 -14.31 56.75 3.40
CA THR A 520 -13.35 56.35 4.42
C THR A 520 -12.04 57.11 4.20
N TYR A 521 -11.29 57.36 5.28
CA TYR A 521 -10.19 58.31 5.29
C TYR A 521 -8.97 57.80 6.06
N TYR A 522 -7.78 58.01 5.51
CA TYR A 522 -6.50 57.67 6.14
C TYR A 522 -5.49 58.84 6.03
N ASP A 523 -4.99 59.32 7.18
CA ASP A 523 -3.85 60.23 7.31
C ASP A 523 -2.71 59.52 8.06
N PRO A 524 -1.53 59.30 7.43
CA PRO A 524 -0.39 58.72 8.13
C PRO A 524 0.19 59.64 9.22
N GLU A 525 0.06 60.95 9.07
CA GLU A 525 0.60 61.96 10.01
C GLU A 525 -0.49 62.52 10.96
N GLY A 526 -1.73 62.08 10.79
CA GLY A 526 -2.89 62.49 11.57
C GLY A 526 -3.02 61.76 12.90
N LEU A 527 -4.08 62.08 13.65
CA LEU A 527 -4.41 61.34 14.87
C LEU A 527 -5.07 60.02 14.47
N ALA A 528 -4.45 58.89 14.83
CA ALA A 528 -4.90 57.56 14.42
C ALA A 528 -6.39 57.26 14.68
N PHE A 529 -6.98 57.79 15.76
CA PHE A 529 -8.41 57.58 16.06
C PHE A 529 -9.37 58.33 15.12
N LEU A 530 -8.86 59.25 14.28
CA LEU A 530 -9.61 59.94 13.23
C LEU A 530 -9.54 59.21 11.88
N ASN A 531 -8.64 58.24 11.73
CA ASN A 531 -8.59 57.39 10.55
C ASN A 531 -9.78 56.41 10.58
N THR A 532 -10.46 56.33 9.44
CA THR A 532 -11.63 55.46 9.22
C THR A 532 -11.37 54.42 8.12
N LEU A 533 -10.31 54.59 7.34
CA LEU A 533 -9.80 53.63 6.37
C LEU A 533 -8.58 52.91 6.99
N GLY A 534 -8.70 51.59 7.18
CA GLY A 534 -7.67 50.78 7.85
C GLY A 534 -6.93 49.79 6.94
N SER A 535 -7.54 49.37 5.83
CA SER A 535 -6.97 48.36 4.93
C SER A 535 -7.24 48.63 3.46
N VAL A 536 -6.35 48.14 2.60
CA VAL A 536 -6.55 48.09 1.14
C VAL A 536 -7.31 46.81 0.80
N ASP A 537 -8.61 46.95 0.56
CA ASP A 537 -9.50 45.86 0.22
C ASP A 537 -9.45 45.53 -1.29
N PRO A 538 -9.47 44.23 -1.67
CA PRO A 538 -9.38 43.80 -3.07
C PRO A 538 -10.50 44.37 -3.96
N GLY A 539 -10.13 44.79 -5.18
CA GLY A 539 -11.04 45.26 -6.22
C GLY A 539 -11.64 46.66 -6.00
N PHE A 540 -11.33 47.34 -4.91
CA PHE A 540 -11.72 48.72 -4.67
C PHE A 540 -10.73 49.72 -5.28
N GLY A 541 -11.21 50.91 -5.60
CA GLY A 541 -10.38 52.05 -6.00
C GLY A 541 -10.08 52.97 -4.82
N TYR A 542 -9.00 53.74 -4.92
CA TYR A 542 -8.56 54.67 -3.86
C TYR A 542 -8.06 55.98 -4.45
N TRP A 543 -8.47 57.10 -3.86
CA TRP A 543 -7.84 58.38 -4.10
C TRP A 543 -6.62 58.53 -3.21
N VAL A 544 -5.45 58.66 -3.81
CA VAL A 544 -4.18 58.81 -3.11
C VAL A 544 -3.58 60.16 -3.45
N LYS A 545 -3.31 60.97 -2.43
CA LYS A 545 -2.66 62.26 -2.60
C LYS A 545 -1.21 62.21 -2.15
N VAL A 546 -0.28 62.60 -3.03
CA VAL A 546 1.15 62.65 -2.72
C VAL A 546 1.75 64.03 -2.97
N ALA A 547 2.76 64.40 -2.17
CA ALA A 547 3.44 65.69 -2.26
C ALA A 547 4.49 65.75 -3.38
N ALA A 548 4.92 64.60 -3.92
CA ALA A 548 5.86 64.45 -5.01
C ALA A 548 5.62 63.12 -5.76
N ALA A 549 5.98 63.07 -7.04
CA ALA A 549 5.89 61.86 -7.84
C ALA A 549 6.75 60.72 -7.25
N ASP A 550 6.20 59.50 -7.24
CA ASP A 550 6.75 58.33 -6.57
C ASP A 550 6.25 57.04 -7.24
N THR A 551 6.61 55.87 -6.71
CA THR A 551 6.11 54.59 -7.20
C THR A 551 5.70 53.72 -6.02
N LEU A 552 4.42 53.38 -5.97
CA LEU A 552 3.89 52.43 -5.02
C LEU A 552 4.12 51.02 -5.55
N VAL A 553 4.69 50.14 -4.71
CA VAL A 553 4.88 48.72 -5.03
C VAL A 553 4.04 47.89 -4.07
N VAL A 554 3.08 47.15 -4.60
CA VAL A 554 2.19 46.30 -3.80
C VAL A 554 2.51 44.84 -4.08
N GLU A 555 3.10 44.17 -3.09
CA GLU A 555 3.41 42.74 -3.17
C GLU A 555 2.23 41.91 -2.65
N GLY A 556 1.95 40.78 -3.30
CA GLY A 556 0.87 39.89 -2.89
C GLY A 556 0.37 38.96 -4.00
N SER A 557 -0.68 38.21 -3.71
CA SER A 557 -1.31 37.30 -4.68
C SER A 557 -2.11 38.09 -5.72
N SER A 558 -2.13 37.66 -6.98
CA SER A 558 -2.90 38.34 -8.03
C SER A 558 -4.41 38.24 -7.81
N ILE A 559 -5.12 39.33 -8.10
CA ILE A 559 -6.58 39.37 -8.21
C ILE A 559 -6.98 38.77 -9.57
N SER A 560 -8.10 38.06 -9.64
CA SER A 560 -8.61 37.54 -10.91
C SER A 560 -9.01 38.68 -11.85
N ASP A 561 -8.70 38.56 -13.13
CA ASP A 561 -9.12 39.52 -14.17
C ASP A 561 -10.65 39.68 -14.25
N THR A 562 -11.43 38.72 -13.75
CA THR A 562 -12.91 38.81 -13.73
C THR A 562 -13.49 39.29 -12.40
N PHE A 563 -12.65 39.59 -11.42
CA PHE A 563 -13.10 39.98 -10.09
C PHE A 563 -13.68 41.39 -10.09
N MET A 564 -14.88 41.54 -9.53
CA MET A 564 -15.51 42.84 -9.29
C MET A 564 -16.13 42.82 -7.88
N PRO A 565 -15.86 43.84 -7.03
CA PRO A 565 -16.47 43.91 -5.72
C PRO A 565 -17.99 44.08 -5.83
N ALA A 566 -18.71 43.78 -4.75
CA ALA A 566 -20.13 44.06 -4.67
C ALA A 566 -20.38 45.57 -4.89
N LEU A 567 -21.40 45.90 -5.68
CA LEU A 567 -21.76 47.28 -5.95
C LEU A 567 -23.04 47.61 -5.20
N ASP A 568 -23.12 48.81 -4.65
CA ASP A 568 -24.34 49.40 -4.14
C ASP A 568 -25.09 50.13 -5.25
N ALA A 569 -26.38 50.39 -5.02
CA ALA A 569 -27.14 51.31 -5.87
C ALA A 569 -26.59 52.74 -5.71
N GLY A 570 -26.29 53.40 -6.82
CA GLY A 570 -25.66 54.72 -6.82
C GLY A 570 -24.17 54.64 -7.12
N TRP A 571 -23.37 55.50 -6.50
CA TRP A 571 -21.93 55.59 -6.77
C TRP A 571 -21.13 54.54 -6.01
N ASN A 572 -20.14 53.97 -6.68
CA ASN A 572 -19.18 52.98 -6.19
C ASN A 572 -17.78 53.38 -6.65
N LEU A 573 -16.74 53.01 -5.90
CA LEU A 573 -15.35 53.24 -6.29
C LEU A 573 -14.62 51.90 -6.41
N ILE A 574 -14.32 51.50 -7.65
CA ILE A 574 -13.76 50.19 -7.96
C ILE A 574 -12.39 50.29 -8.62
N GLY A 575 -11.66 49.19 -8.62
CA GLY A 575 -10.42 49.00 -9.37
C GLY A 575 -10.61 48.30 -10.71
N TYR A 576 -9.52 48.19 -11.47
CA TYR A 576 -9.44 47.42 -12.70
C TYR A 576 -8.26 46.45 -12.59
N SER A 577 -8.57 45.17 -12.32
CA SER A 577 -7.59 44.11 -12.11
C SER A 577 -7.01 43.46 -13.38
N PRO A 578 -7.68 43.42 -14.55
CA PRO A 578 -7.07 42.87 -15.76
C PRO A 578 -5.75 43.55 -16.12
N GLN A 579 -4.80 42.75 -16.64
CA GLN A 579 -3.50 43.27 -17.10
C GLN A 579 -3.61 44.09 -18.38
N GLU A 580 -4.45 43.63 -19.31
CA GLU A 580 -4.67 44.30 -20.60
C GLU A 580 -5.79 45.33 -20.47
N GLY A 581 -5.64 46.47 -21.13
CA GLY A 581 -6.66 47.50 -21.16
C GLY A 581 -7.90 47.09 -21.94
N GLU A 582 -9.08 47.52 -21.47
CA GLU A 582 -10.36 47.21 -22.11
C GLU A 582 -11.29 48.43 -22.16
N ALA A 583 -12.07 48.58 -23.24
CA ALA A 583 -13.03 49.66 -23.34
C ALA A 583 -14.17 49.49 -22.31
N PRO A 584 -14.68 50.57 -21.67
CA PRO A 584 -15.77 50.48 -20.69
C PRO A 584 -17.04 49.76 -21.22
N GLU A 585 -17.33 49.89 -22.51
CA GLU A 585 -18.46 49.21 -23.16
C GLU A 585 -18.33 47.68 -23.16
N SER A 586 -17.10 47.17 -23.24
CA SER A 586 -16.81 45.73 -23.26
C SER A 586 -16.74 45.19 -21.83
N PHE A 587 -16.01 45.88 -20.95
CA PHE A 587 -15.86 45.50 -19.55
C PHE A 587 -17.21 45.46 -18.81
N PHE A 588 -18.08 46.47 -19.01
CA PHE A 588 -19.40 46.53 -18.38
C PHE A 588 -20.54 45.99 -19.26
N SER A 589 -20.25 45.14 -20.25
CA SER A 589 -21.23 44.70 -21.25
C SER A 589 -22.50 44.07 -20.64
N GLU A 590 -22.36 43.30 -19.57
CA GLU A 590 -23.49 42.70 -18.84
C GLU A 590 -24.36 43.76 -18.15
N MET A 591 -23.74 44.69 -17.39
CA MET A 591 -24.46 45.76 -16.70
C MET A 591 -25.15 46.74 -17.66
N ILE A 592 -24.58 46.93 -18.86
CA ILE A 592 -25.19 47.73 -19.92
C ILE A 592 -26.41 46.99 -20.50
N ALA A 593 -26.30 45.68 -20.75
CA ALA A 593 -27.41 44.87 -21.25
C ALA A 593 -28.59 44.80 -20.28
N GLU A 594 -28.31 44.88 -18.97
CA GLU A 594 -29.30 44.91 -17.89
C GLU A 594 -29.84 46.32 -17.58
N GLU A 595 -29.40 47.35 -18.31
CA GLU A 595 -29.71 48.76 -18.04
C GLU A 595 -29.34 49.20 -16.60
N ASN A 596 -28.35 48.54 -15.97
CA ASN A 596 -27.92 48.81 -14.60
C ASN A 596 -26.81 49.86 -14.52
N LEU A 597 -25.95 49.98 -15.55
CA LEU A 597 -24.90 50.99 -15.58
C LEU A 597 -25.44 52.38 -15.99
N LEU A 598 -25.15 53.40 -15.19
CA LEU A 598 -25.55 54.79 -15.45
C LEU A 598 -24.40 55.68 -15.90
N TYR A 599 -23.22 55.55 -15.29
CA TYR A 599 -22.10 56.46 -15.54
C TYR A 599 -20.79 55.85 -15.03
N VAL A 600 -19.68 56.09 -15.73
CA VAL A 600 -18.34 55.75 -15.27
C VAL A 600 -17.44 56.97 -15.40
N THR A 601 -16.63 57.24 -14.39
CA THR A 601 -15.61 58.29 -14.47
C THR A 601 -14.30 57.85 -13.83
N GLY A 602 -13.19 58.20 -14.49
CA GLY A 602 -11.83 57.95 -14.01
C GLY A 602 -11.03 59.24 -13.94
N PHE A 603 -9.79 59.15 -13.50
CA PHE A 603 -8.88 60.29 -13.41
C PHE A 603 -7.47 59.92 -13.85
N ASP A 604 -6.95 60.65 -14.83
CA ASP A 604 -5.56 60.59 -15.28
C ASP A 604 -5.12 62.01 -15.66
N GLU A 605 -4.52 62.72 -14.71
CA GLU A 605 -4.22 64.17 -14.76
C GLU A 605 -5.44 65.05 -15.18
N GLY A 606 -6.65 64.51 -15.11
CA GLY A 606 -7.88 65.08 -15.63
C GLY A 606 -9.03 64.08 -15.60
N VAL A 607 -10.27 64.60 -15.59
CA VAL A 607 -11.48 63.76 -15.49
C VAL A 607 -11.80 63.09 -16.81
N LEU A 608 -11.96 61.77 -16.78
CA LEU A 608 -12.38 60.94 -17.90
C LEU A 608 -13.82 60.46 -17.67
N VAL A 609 -14.67 60.46 -18.69
CA VAL A 609 -16.10 60.14 -18.56
C VAL A 609 -16.59 59.15 -19.61
N TYR A 610 -17.49 58.28 -19.19
CA TYR A 610 -18.25 57.36 -20.04
C TYR A 610 -19.71 57.27 -19.56
N ASP A 611 -20.63 57.66 -20.43
CA ASP A 611 -22.09 57.48 -20.25
C ASP A 611 -22.61 56.45 -21.27
N PRO A 612 -23.11 55.27 -20.86
CA PRO A 612 -23.58 54.24 -21.81
C PRO A 612 -24.72 54.72 -22.72
N ASN A 613 -25.46 55.77 -22.34
CA ASN A 613 -26.51 56.40 -23.14
C ASN A 613 -26.09 57.74 -23.76
N GLY A 614 -24.83 58.14 -23.55
CA GLY A 614 -24.25 59.40 -23.99
C GLY A 614 -23.94 59.46 -25.49
N LEU A 615 -23.69 60.67 -25.99
CA LEU A 615 -23.26 60.85 -27.38
C LEU A 615 -21.77 60.47 -27.52
N PRO A 616 -21.37 59.66 -28.52
CA PRO A 616 -20.00 59.16 -28.63
C PRO A 616 -18.89 60.22 -28.61
N PHE A 617 -19.15 61.45 -29.08
CA PHE A 617 -18.15 62.52 -29.11
C PHE A 617 -17.94 63.23 -27.75
N LEU A 618 -18.77 62.92 -26.75
CA LEU A 618 -18.66 63.45 -25.38
C LEU A 618 -17.95 62.48 -24.43
N GLN A 619 -17.71 61.24 -24.86
CA GLN A 619 -16.99 60.23 -24.08
C GLN A 619 -15.49 60.52 -24.13
N THR A 620 -14.85 60.57 -22.96
CA THR A 620 -13.39 60.77 -22.84
C THR A 620 -12.67 59.59 -22.20
N LEU A 621 -13.38 58.71 -21.48
CA LEU A 621 -12.86 57.43 -21.01
C LEU A 621 -13.02 56.40 -22.13
N LEU A 622 -11.92 56.10 -22.82
CA LEU A 622 -11.90 55.17 -23.96
C LEU A 622 -11.42 53.77 -23.60
N GLU A 623 -10.63 53.65 -22.54
CA GLU A 623 -9.99 52.42 -22.07
C GLU A 623 -9.88 52.46 -20.55
N MET A 624 -10.19 51.34 -19.90
CA MET A 624 -9.89 51.06 -18.51
C MET A 624 -8.55 50.31 -18.45
N GLN A 625 -7.69 50.68 -17.52
CA GLN A 625 -6.30 50.21 -17.44
C GLN A 625 -5.98 49.74 -16.04
N ASN A 626 -5.05 48.79 -15.97
CA ASN A 626 -4.51 48.30 -14.70
C ASN A 626 -3.91 49.46 -13.88
N SER A 627 -3.89 49.29 -12.55
CA SER A 627 -3.42 50.29 -11.59
C SER A 627 -4.30 51.54 -11.43
N PHE A 628 -5.37 51.73 -12.22
CA PHE A 628 -6.30 52.86 -12.10
C PHE A 628 -7.59 52.50 -11.35
N GLY A 629 -8.14 53.47 -10.62
CA GLY A 629 -9.47 53.38 -10.01
C GLY A 629 -10.54 54.08 -10.85
N TYR A 630 -11.81 53.69 -10.65
CA TYR A 630 -12.96 54.20 -11.40
C TYR A 630 -14.18 54.37 -10.50
N TRP A 631 -14.82 55.53 -10.60
CA TRP A 631 -16.16 55.76 -10.05
C TRP A 631 -17.20 55.17 -11.00
N VAL A 632 -18.06 54.29 -10.49
CA VAL A 632 -19.10 53.60 -11.25
C VAL A 632 -20.46 53.87 -10.61
N LYS A 633 -21.41 54.36 -11.41
CA LYS A 633 -22.78 54.63 -10.97
C LYS A 633 -23.74 53.57 -11.49
N THR A 634 -24.52 52.97 -10.60
CA THR A 634 -25.48 51.90 -10.92
C THR A 634 -26.92 52.28 -10.53
N VAL A 635 -27.90 51.61 -11.14
CA VAL A 635 -29.33 51.73 -10.77
C VAL A 635 -29.63 50.90 -9.52
N ASN A 636 -29.14 49.67 -9.49
CA ASN A 636 -29.29 48.69 -8.41
C ASN A 636 -27.92 48.12 -8.04
N GLY A 637 -27.80 47.70 -6.78
CA GLY A 637 -26.61 46.96 -6.33
C GLY A 637 -26.46 45.60 -6.99
N THR A 638 -25.25 45.07 -6.98
CA THR A 638 -24.87 43.75 -7.52
C THR A 638 -24.17 42.93 -6.44
N GLU A 639 -24.47 41.63 -6.34
CA GLU A 639 -23.67 40.71 -5.53
C GLU A 639 -22.31 40.49 -6.22
N GLY A 640 -21.21 40.73 -5.51
CA GLY A 640 -19.86 40.42 -5.99
C GLY A 640 -19.77 38.92 -6.32
N GLU A 641 -19.23 38.60 -7.50
CA GLU A 641 -19.19 37.26 -8.12
C GLU A 641 -20.43 36.36 -7.86
N VAL A 642 -21.59 36.76 -8.41
CA VAL A 642 -22.52 36.01 -9.30
C VAL A 642 -23.80 36.86 -9.48
N LEU A 643 -24.23 37.05 -10.73
CA LEU A 643 -25.41 37.82 -11.17
C LEU A 643 -26.74 37.45 -10.43
N MET A 644 -27.20 38.38 -9.57
CA MET A 644 -28.58 38.77 -9.15
C MET A 644 -29.61 37.76 -8.55
N PRO A 645 -30.55 38.22 -7.66
CA PRO A 645 -30.42 39.07 -6.46
C PRO A 645 -31.29 38.62 -5.25
N GLU A 646 -31.09 39.16 -4.04
CA GLU A 646 -32.05 40.10 -3.39
C GLU A 646 -31.55 40.71 -2.05
N LEU A 647 -31.96 41.97 -1.80
CA LEU A 647 -31.95 42.78 -0.55
C LEU A 647 -30.70 43.65 -0.29
N GLU A 648 -30.76 44.89 0.22
CA GLU A 648 -31.84 45.73 0.76
C GLU A 648 -31.53 47.21 0.43
N ASN A 649 -32.51 47.96 -0.07
CA ASN A 649 -32.34 49.33 -0.56
C ASN A 649 -32.12 50.32 0.60
N SER A 650 -30.87 50.50 1.02
CA SER A 650 -30.48 51.57 1.93
C SER A 650 -30.20 52.82 1.08
N SER A 651 -31.21 53.67 0.91
CA SER A 651 -31.10 54.94 0.19
C SER A 651 -30.26 55.95 0.98
N LYS A 652 -28.95 55.72 1.10
CA LYS A 652 -27.99 56.79 1.43
C LYS A 652 -27.64 57.50 0.14
N VAL A 653 -27.89 58.82 0.08
CA VAL A 653 -27.49 59.62 -1.09
C VAL A 653 -26.01 59.98 -0.93
N LEU A 654 -25.15 59.06 -1.30
CA LEU A 654 -23.70 59.26 -1.31
C LEU A 654 -23.27 59.73 -2.70
N SER A 655 -22.30 60.64 -2.75
CA SER A 655 -21.80 61.19 -4.01
C SER A 655 -20.27 61.36 -3.99
N PRO A 656 -19.61 61.41 -5.18
CA PRO A 656 -18.19 61.71 -5.30
C PRO A 656 -17.84 63.16 -4.91
N ALA A 657 -18.85 64.03 -4.74
CA ALA A 657 -18.67 65.38 -4.26
C ALA A 657 -18.84 65.38 -2.73
N PHE A 658 -17.76 65.45 -1.97
CA PHE A 658 -17.83 65.46 -0.52
C PHE A 658 -16.67 66.26 0.08
N GLU A 659 -16.76 66.55 1.37
CA GLU A 659 -15.67 67.10 2.17
C GLU A 659 -15.60 66.39 3.52
N ILE A 660 -14.38 66.31 4.05
CA ILE A 660 -14.09 65.63 5.32
C ILE A 660 -13.87 66.69 6.39
N PHE A 661 -14.60 66.59 7.49
CA PHE A 661 -14.55 67.52 8.62
C PHE A 661 -14.08 66.83 9.89
N TYR A 662 -13.19 67.50 10.61
CA TYR A 662 -12.65 67.08 11.90
C TYR A 662 -12.17 68.34 12.63
N GLY A 663 -11.79 68.24 13.90
CA GLY A 663 -11.35 69.45 14.62
C GLY A 663 -11.48 69.36 16.12
N ARG A 664 -11.67 70.52 16.77
CA ARG A 664 -11.88 70.64 18.21
C ARG A 664 -13.10 71.50 18.54
N CYS A 665 -13.64 71.29 19.74
CA CYS A 665 -14.63 72.17 20.35
C CYS A 665 -14.52 72.17 21.89
N ASP A 666 -15.29 73.04 22.54
CA ASP A 666 -15.38 73.20 24.00
C ASP A 666 -16.51 72.36 24.64
N LEU A 667 -17.08 71.40 23.90
CA LEU A 667 -18.21 70.59 24.34
C LEU A 667 -17.77 69.29 25.03
N ALA A 668 -18.67 68.71 25.82
CA ALA A 668 -18.42 67.44 26.52
C ALA A 668 -18.50 66.23 25.58
N GLU A 669 -17.89 65.12 26.00
CA GLU A 669 -17.97 63.81 25.32
C GLU A 669 -19.40 63.39 24.96
N GLY A 670 -19.57 62.84 23.76
CA GLY A 670 -20.85 62.38 23.24
C GLY A 670 -21.81 63.50 22.83
N SER A 671 -21.35 64.76 22.83
CA SER A 671 -22.10 65.86 22.24
C SER A 671 -22.20 65.67 20.73
N MET A 672 -23.39 65.92 20.17
CA MET A 672 -23.65 65.87 18.74
C MET A 672 -23.88 67.29 18.21
N ILE A 673 -23.04 67.72 17.28
CA ILE A 673 -23.16 69.01 16.60
C ILE A 673 -23.88 68.77 15.28
N GLU A 674 -25.03 69.42 15.09
CA GLU A 674 -25.79 69.38 13.85
C GLU A 674 -25.13 70.32 12.82
N VAL A 675 -24.84 69.80 11.62
CA VAL A 675 -24.37 70.61 10.49
C VAL A 675 -25.59 71.04 9.70
N TYR A 676 -25.73 72.35 9.49
CA TYR A 676 -26.83 72.96 8.75
C TYR A 676 -26.35 73.58 7.44
N ALA A 677 -27.06 73.29 6.36
CA ALA A 677 -27.03 74.06 5.11
C ALA A 677 -28.46 74.44 4.71
N GLU A 678 -28.65 75.71 4.31
CA GLU A 678 -29.94 76.23 3.83
C GLU A 678 -31.15 75.94 4.75
N GLY A 679 -30.90 75.83 6.06
CA GLY A 679 -31.93 75.57 7.08
C GLY A 679 -32.31 74.08 7.25
N LYS A 680 -31.59 73.14 6.63
CA LYS A 680 -31.73 71.69 6.84
C LYS A 680 -30.47 71.13 7.48
N ILE A 681 -30.63 70.05 8.25
CA ILE A 681 -29.51 69.26 8.77
C ILE A 681 -28.96 68.41 7.62
N VAL A 682 -27.65 68.48 7.42
CA VAL A 682 -26.92 67.82 6.31
C VAL A 682 -25.81 66.89 6.80
N GLY A 683 -25.60 66.83 8.11
CA GLY A 683 -24.67 65.92 8.76
C GLY A 683 -24.59 66.22 10.25
N GLU A 684 -23.82 65.41 10.97
CA GLU A 684 -23.59 65.57 12.39
C GLU A 684 -22.11 65.31 12.70
N LEU A 685 -21.58 65.95 13.73
CA LEU A 685 -20.22 65.71 14.25
C LEU A 685 -20.32 65.26 15.71
N GLU A 686 -19.75 64.11 16.03
CA GLU A 686 -19.62 63.61 17.40
C GLU A 686 -18.37 64.17 18.08
N VAL A 687 -18.48 64.53 19.35
CA VAL A 687 -17.38 65.02 20.19
C VAL A 687 -16.87 63.89 21.09
N ASN A 688 -15.57 63.65 21.11
CA ASN A 688 -14.97 62.64 22.00
C ASN A 688 -14.60 63.20 23.40
N ALA A 689 -14.07 62.33 24.27
CA ALA A 689 -13.67 62.64 25.65
C ALA A 689 -12.69 63.81 25.81
N GLU A 690 -11.90 64.09 24.78
CA GLU A 690 -10.84 65.10 24.78
C GLU A 690 -11.22 66.38 24.00
N GLY A 691 -12.50 66.50 23.61
CA GLY A 691 -13.03 67.64 22.87
C GLY A 691 -12.63 67.66 21.39
N TYR A 692 -12.27 66.50 20.82
CA TYR A 692 -12.08 66.37 19.37
C TYR A 692 -13.39 66.06 18.67
N LEU A 693 -13.58 66.67 17.50
CA LEU A 693 -14.63 66.32 16.56
C LEU A 693 -14.18 65.09 15.77
N MET A 694 -14.95 64.01 15.88
CA MET A 694 -14.72 62.79 15.11
C MET A 694 -14.89 63.06 13.61
N THR A 695 -14.10 62.37 12.80
CA THR A 695 -14.12 62.49 11.33
C THR A 695 -15.54 62.29 10.81
N SER A 696 -16.06 63.31 10.13
CA SER A 696 -17.41 63.31 9.59
C SER A 696 -17.38 63.80 8.15
N VAL A 697 -18.17 63.17 7.29
CA VAL A 697 -18.21 63.46 5.86
C VAL A 697 -19.52 64.15 5.51
N ILE A 698 -19.41 65.25 4.79
CA ILE A 698 -20.56 66.01 4.31
C ILE A 698 -20.63 65.87 2.79
N TYR A 699 -21.77 65.41 2.30
CA TYR A 699 -21.98 65.10 0.88
C TYR A 699 -22.63 66.25 0.12
N GLY A 700 -22.10 66.46 -1.07
CA GLY A 700 -22.56 67.40 -2.07
C GLY A 700 -23.63 66.79 -2.97
N ASP A 701 -24.30 67.67 -3.70
CA ASP A 701 -25.30 67.28 -4.67
C ASP A 701 -24.69 66.50 -5.84
N ASP A 702 -25.40 65.49 -6.33
CA ASP A 702 -25.00 64.75 -7.52
C ASP A 702 -25.54 65.45 -8.79
N PRO A 703 -24.69 66.05 -9.62
CA PRO A 703 -25.12 66.79 -10.80
C PRO A 703 -25.77 65.90 -11.88
N GLN A 704 -25.66 64.57 -11.76
CA GLN A 704 -26.28 63.61 -12.68
C GLN A 704 -27.75 63.34 -12.36
N THR A 705 -28.29 63.88 -11.26
CA THR A 705 -29.70 63.74 -10.94
C THR A 705 -30.43 65.08 -11.05
N SER A 706 -31.75 65.02 -11.32
CA SER A 706 -32.58 66.23 -11.39
C SER A 706 -33.07 66.71 -10.02
N ARG A 707 -32.84 65.92 -8.97
CA ARG A 707 -33.23 66.19 -7.59
C ARG A 707 -32.00 66.71 -6.85
N ILE A 708 -32.15 67.81 -6.10
CA ILE A 708 -31.08 68.24 -5.19
C ILE A 708 -31.13 67.34 -3.95
N GLU A 709 -30.13 66.50 -3.79
CA GLU A 709 -30.07 65.46 -2.77
C GLU A 709 -29.00 65.75 -1.71
N GLY A 710 -27.95 66.49 -2.08
CA GLY A 710 -26.88 66.96 -1.20
C GLY A 710 -26.71 68.49 -1.22
N ILE A 711 -25.56 68.97 -0.76
CA ILE A 711 -25.26 70.41 -0.72
C ILE A 711 -24.68 70.88 -2.06
N LEU A 712 -25.19 72.00 -2.59
CA LEU A 712 -24.58 72.63 -3.77
C LEU A 712 -23.26 73.33 -3.39
N SER A 713 -22.27 73.25 -4.28
CA SER A 713 -21.02 73.98 -4.14
C SER A 713 -21.27 75.50 -4.01
N GLY A 714 -20.57 76.14 -3.07
CA GLY A 714 -20.72 77.56 -2.71
C GLY A 714 -21.72 77.85 -1.59
N VAL A 715 -22.42 76.84 -1.06
CA VAL A 715 -23.35 77.00 0.07
C VAL A 715 -22.59 77.13 1.39
N GLU A 716 -23.00 78.10 2.23
CA GLU A 716 -22.51 78.22 3.61
C GLU A 716 -23.10 77.09 4.46
N ILE A 717 -22.23 76.27 5.05
CA ILE A 717 -22.59 75.36 6.14
C ILE A 717 -22.33 76.02 7.48
N SER A 718 -23.13 75.68 8.48
CA SER A 718 -22.96 76.15 9.85
C SER A 718 -23.19 75.06 10.87
N PHE A 719 -22.44 75.13 11.95
CA PHE A 719 -22.45 74.14 13.02
C PHE A 719 -23.34 74.63 14.15
N VAL A 720 -24.27 73.79 14.60
CA VAL A 720 -25.27 74.12 15.60
C VAL A 720 -25.28 73.07 16.69
N TYR A 721 -25.18 73.50 17.94
CA TYR A 721 -25.30 72.64 19.11
C TYR A 721 -26.38 73.21 20.03
N LEU A 722 -27.42 72.41 20.31
CA LEU A 722 -28.57 72.80 21.14
C LEU A 722 -29.20 74.16 20.75
N GLY A 723 -29.21 74.48 19.46
CA GLY A 723 -29.75 75.73 18.91
C GLY A 723 -28.79 76.93 18.94
N ALA A 724 -27.60 76.81 19.53
CA ALA A 724 -26.53 77.81 19.44
C ALA A 724 -25.67 77.55 18.18
N LYS A 725 -25.46 78.58 17.36
CA LYS A 725 -24.60 78.50 16.17
C LYS A 725 -23.15 78.81 16.57
N ALA A 726 -22.21 78.00 16.08
CA ALA A 726 -20.77 78.21 16.29
C ALA A 726 -20.29 79.51 15.64
N ASP A 727 -19.15 80.02 16.11
CA ASP A 727 -18.48 81.22 15.61
C ASP A 727 -17.76 81.04 14.26
N GLN A 728 -17.60 79.79 13.79
CA GLN A 728 -17.00 79.46 12.50
C GLN A 728 -18.04 79.24 11.39
N LYS A 729 -17.75 79.76 10.19
CA LYS A 729 -18.51 79.53 8.96
C LYS A 729 -17.62 78.83 7.94
N VAL A 730 -18.19 77.88 7.20
CA VAL A 730 -17.48 77.17 6.12
C VAL A 730 -18.32 77.26 4.85
N ILE A 731 -17.66 77.41 3.71
CA ILE A 731 -18.28 77.32 2.39
C ILE A 731 -17.98 75.93 1.84
N PHE A 732 -19.01 75.15 1.57
CA PHE A 732 -18.87 73.82 0.97
C PHE A 732 -18.47 73.97 -0.51
N ALA A 733 -17.33 73.41 -0.88
CA ALA A 733 -16.79 73.29 -2.24
C ALA A 733 -17.13 71.94 -2.90
N GLY A 734 -17.17 70.84 -2.14
CA GLY A 734 -17.38 69.47 -2.64
C GLY A 734 -16.17 68.89 -3.38
N ASP A 735 -14.96 69.26 -2.97
CA ASP A 735 -13.69 69.01 -3.67
C ASP A 735 -12.81 67.94 -3.00
N MET A 736 -13.39 67.10 -2.14
CA MET A 736 -12.69 66.07 -1.35
C MET A 736 -11.68 66.66 -0.36
N SER A 737 -11.75 67.96 -0.07
CA SER A 737 -10.85 68.61 0.87
C SER A 737 -11.12 68.15 2.30
N ARG A 738 -10.02 68.16 3.07
CA ARG A 738 -10.03 67.89 4.49
C ARG A 738 -9.98 69.20 5.27
N ASN A 739 -11.03 69.47 6.04
CA ASN A 739 -11.28 70.73 6.71
C ASN A 739 -11.19 70.57 8.24
N SER A 740 -10.20 71.24 8.84
CA SER A 740 -10.07 71.32 10.29
C SER A 740 -10.94 72.44 10.86
N LEU A 741 -11.68 72.13 11.93
CA LEU A 741 -12.61 73.02 12.62
C LEU A 741 -12.10 73.35 14.02
N ASP A 742 -12.38 74.57 14.47
CA ASP A 742 -12.19 75.01 15.85
C ASP A 742 -13.46 75.73 16.29
N LEU A 743 -14.42 74.93 16.79
CA LEU A 743 -15.79 75.39 17.04
C LEU A 743 -15.96 75.84 18.48
N ASN A 744 -16.37 77.09 18.67
CA ASN A 744 -16.80 77.58 19.98
C ASN A 744 -18.29 77.91 19.97
N PHE A 745 -18.99 77.52 21.04
CA PHE A 745 -20.43 77.79 21.19
C PHE A 745 -20.70 78.76 22.33
N GLU A 746 -21.14 79.98 22.01
CA GLU A 746 -21.59 80.93 23.03
C GLU A 746 -23.00 80.58 23.55
N ILE A 747 -23.08 79.72 24.57
CA ILE A 747 -24.34 79.40 25.26
C ILE A 747 -24.68 80.52 26.26
N ILE A 748 -25.45 81.51 25.79
CA ILE A 748 -25.88 82.62 26.64
C ILE A 748 -27.20 82.27 27.36
N GLY A 749 -27.12 82.14 28.69
CA GLY A 749 -28.28 81.90 29.57
C GLY A 749 -28.84 80.47 29.48
N LEU A 750 -30.05 80.26 30.03
CA LEU A 750 -30.75 78.96 29.98
C LEU A 750 -31.32 78.72 28.57
N GLN A 751 -30.91 77.63 27.93
CA GLN A 751 -31.43 77.13 26.65
C GLN A 751 -32.18 75.82 26.87
N ILE A 752 -33.21 75.58 26.05
CA ILE A 752 -34.02 74.35 26.10
C ILE A 752 -34.30 73.90 24.68
N TYR A 753 -33.79 72.73 24.31
CA TYR A 753 -33.90 72.18 22.96
C TYR A 753 -34.01 70.65 22.97
N PRO A 754 -34.89 70.03 22.16
CA PRO A 754 -35.90 70.67 21.32
C PRO A 754 -37.03 71.27 22.16
N ASN A 755 -37.62 72.37 21.67
CA ASN A 755 -38.82 73.00 22.21
C ASN A 755 -39.66 73.59 21.06
N PRO A 756 -40.86 73.06 20.73
CA PRO A 756 -41.64 72.08 21.49
C PRO A 756 -40.98 70.69 21.62
N VAL A 757 -41.18 70.04 22.76
CA VAL A 757 -40.62 68.72 23.09
C VAL A 757 -41.65 67.62 22.92
N SER A 758 -41.23 66.48 22.35
CA SER A 758 -41.99 65.23 22.33
C SER A 758 -41.62 64.35 23.52
N ASP A 759 -40.47 63.69 23.53
CA ASP A 759 -40.14 62.70 24.58
C ASP A 759 -39.01 63.17 25.50
N ILE A 760 -37.98 63.82 24.95
CA ILE A 760 -36.80 64.28 25.69
C ILE A 760 -36.47 65.71 25.24
N THR A 761 -36.18 66.59 26.19
CA THR A 761 -35.56 67.89 25.93
C THR A 761 -34.29 68.00 26.74
N THR A 762 -33.35 68.78 26.25
CA THR A 762 -32.13 69.12 26.96
C THR A 762 -32.24 70.54 27.48
N CYS A 763 -31.90 70.78 28.74
CA CYS A 763 -31.58 72.12 29.21
C CYS A 763 -30.07 72.32 29.28
N SER A 764 -29.60 73.43 28.75
CA SER A 764 -28.19 73.82 28.82
C SER A 764 -28.04 75.27 29.30
N PHE A 765 -26.96 75.54 30.01
CA PHE A 765 -26.60 76.88 30.47
C PHE A 765 -25.09 76.94 30.74
N SER A 766 -24.53 78.14 30.71
CA SER A 766 -23.13 78.38 31.05
C SER A 766 -23.00 79.12 32.39
N LEU A 767 -22.03 78.72 33.22
CA LEU A 767 -21.67 79.40 34.46
C LEU A 767 -20.34 80.12 34.26
N ALA A 768 -20.30 81.41 34.60
CA ALA A 768 -19.09 82.23 34.52
C ALA A 768 -18.07 81.95 35.65
N GLU A 769 -18.50 81.31 36.73
CA GLU A 769 -17.65 80.83 37.83
C GLU A 769 -18.39 79.69 38.56
N GLY A 770 -17.66 78.84 39.28
CA GLY A 770 -18.28 77.73 40.02
C GLY A 770 -19.27 78.21 41.08
N SER A 771 -20.51 77.72 41.02
CA SER A 771 -21.65 78.23 41.80
C SER A 771 -22.61 77.12 42.25
N SER A 772 -23.45 77.42 43.26
CA SER A 772 -24.52 76.52 43.71
C SER A 772 -25.72 76.62 42.76
N VAL A 773 -26.13 75.52 42.13
CA VAL A 773 -27.14 75.50 41.08
C VAL A 773 -28.32 74.60 41.45
N ARG A 774 -29.54 75.10 41.20
CA ARG A 774 -30.78 74.31 41.24
C ARG A 774 -31.58 74.53 39.95
N VAL A 775 -31.96 73.44 39.28
CA VAL A 775 -32.75 73.46 38.05
C VAL A 775 -34.03 72.66 38.29
N ILE A 776 -35.18 73.30 38.07
CA ILE A 776 -36.49 72.68 38.30
C ILE A 776 -37.42 72.93 37.12
N MET A 777 -38.35 72.00 36.88
CA MET A 777 -39.49 72.17 35.99
C MET A 777 -40.76 72.41 36.80
N THR A 778 -41.56 73.37 36.38
CA THR A 778 -42.85 73.73 36.98
C THR A 778 -43.98 73.64 35.97
N ASP A 779 -45.19 73.32 36.45
CA ASP A 779 -46.41 73.40 35.65
C ASP A 779 -46.84 74.86 35.38
N ALA A 780 -47.88 75.06 34.56
CA ALA A 780 -48.38 76.38 34.19
C ALA A 780 -48.86 77.27 35.38
N ILE A 781 -49.02 76.70 36.58
CA ILE A 781 -49.41 77.44 37.80
C ILE A 781 -48.25 77.55 38.80
N GLY A 782 -47.02 77.15 38.42
CA GLY A 782 -45.81 77.31 39.20
C GLY A 782 -45.55 76.20 40.23
N ARG A 783 -46.26 75.08 40.18
CA ARG A 783 -45.95 73.93 41.04
C ARG A 783 -44.79 73.14 40.46
N GLU A 784 -43.80 72.83 41.29
CA GLU A 784 -42.67 71.97 40.91
C GLU A 784 -43.19 70.58 40.52
N VAL A 785 -42.86 70.15 39.29
CA VAL A 785 -43.23 68.84 38.75
C VAL A 785 -42.02 67.92 38.57
N LEU A 786 -40.82 68.49 38.44
CA LEU A 786 -39.58 67.74 38.33
C LEU A 786 -38.40 68.56 38.87
N GLU A 787 -37.57 67.95 39.70
CA GLU A 787 -36.24 68.44 40.03
C GLU A 787 -35.25 67.84 39.02
N ILE A 788 -34.58 68.71 38.26
CA ILE A 788 -33.65 68.29 37.21
C ILE A 788 -32.24 68.16 37.79
N PHE A 789 -31.84 69.11 38.63
CA PHE A 789 -30.54 69.10 39.30
C PHE A 789 -30.55 70.00 40.54
N GLU A 790 -29.82 69.61 41.59
CA GLU A 790 -29.46 70.47 42.73
C GLU A 790 -28.05 70.11 43.23
N GLY A 791 -27.14 71.09 43.26
CA GLY A 791 -25.75 70.86 43.69
C GLY A 791 -24.76 71.96 43.28
N GLU A 792 -23.48 71.76 43.58
CA GLU A 792 -22.38 72.67 43.15
C GLU A 792 -21.89 72.27 41.76
N LEU A 793 -21.73 73.26 40.87
CA LEU A 793 -21.20 73.06 39.52
C LEU A 793 -19.99 73.98 39.26
N PRO A 794 -18.95 73.49 38.54
CA PRO A 794 -17.80 74.30 38.15
C PRO A 794 -18.14 75.36 37.09
N GLU A 795 -17.21 76.29 36.81
CA GLU A 795 -17.29 77.19 35.65
C GLU A 795 -17.39 76.39 34.34
N GLY A 796 -18.16 76.90 33.37
CA GLY A 796 -18.31 76.30 32.04
C GLY A 796 -19.74 75.96 31.65
N ASN A 797 -19.89 75.26 30.53
CA ASN A 797 -21.16 74.81 29.99
C ASN A 797 -21.67 73.56 30.72
N HIS A 798 -22.95 73.56 31.09
CA HIS A 798 -23.63 72.45 31.76
C HIS A 798 -24.85 72.02 30.96
N GLU A 799 -25.05 70.71 30.85
CA GLU A 799 -26.16 70.10 30.13
C GLU A 799 -26.90 69.07 30.99
N TYR A 800 -28.23 69.09 30.98
CA TYR A 800 -29.06 68.04 31.57
C TYR A 800 -30.14 67.59 30.59
N LYS A 801 -30.14 66.28 30.28
CA LYS A 801 -31.23 65.63 29.53
C LYS A 801 -32.42 65.40 30.44
N ILE A 802 -33.60 65.80 29.97
CA ILE A 802 -34.85 65.79 30.72
C ILE A 802 -35.87 64.93 29.98
N SER A 803 -36.23 63.80 30.59
CA SER A 803 -37.32 62.98 30.08
C SER A 803 -38.67 63.64 30.39
N THR A 804 -39.46 63.87 29.35
CA THR A 804 -40.83 64.42 29.44
C THR A 804 -41.90 63.38 29.12
N ILE A 805 -41.51 62.11 28.96
CA ILE A 805 -42.40 60.98 28.60
C ILE A 805 -43.58 60.86 29.57
N ASN A 806 -43.34 61.08 30.86
CA ASN A 806 -44.36 60.95 31.91
C ASN A 806 -45.19 62.23 32.13
N LEU A 807 -45.00 63.27 31.32
CA LEU A 807 -45.73 64.53 31.41
C LEU A 807 -46.85 64.57 30.35
N GLU A 808 -48.05 64.97 30.76
CA GLU A 808 -49.13 65.27 29.83
C GLU A 808 -48.79 66.45 28.91
N SER A 809 -49.35 66.48 27.71
CA SER A 809 -49.20 67.61 26.78
C SER A 809 -49.65 68.92 27.42
N GLY A 810 -48.79 69.94 27.38
CA GLY A 810 -49.01 71.14 28.16
C GLY A 810 -47.87 72.15 28.06
N THR A 811 -48.03 73.26 28.77
CA THR A 811 -46.98 74.27 28.93
C THR A 811 -46.35 74.13 30.32
N PHE A 812 -45.03 74.02 30.34
CA PHE A 812 -44.19 73.99 31.53
C PHE A 812 -43.21 75.17 31.51
N ALA A 813 -42.53 75.41 32.61
CA ALA A 813 -41.37 76.30 32.66
C ALA A 813 -40.22 75.60 33.37
N ILE A 814 -39.03 75.64 32.78
CA ILE A 814 -37.79 75.26 33.47
C ILE A 814 -37.14 76.54 33.97
N SER A 815 -36.85 76.57 35.26
CA SER A 815 -36.18 77.69 35.93
C SER A 815 -34.81 77.26 36.46
N LEU A 816 -33.82 78.11 36.22
CA LEU A 816 -32.44 78.00 36.70
C LEU A 816 -32.24 78.95 37.87
N PHE A 817 -31.80 78.39 39.00
CA PHE A 817 -31.42 79.12 40.19
C PHE A 817 -29.91 79.00 40.40
N VAL A 818 -29.25 80.12 40.64
CA VAL A 818 -27.82 80.20 41.00
C VAL A 818 -27.70 80.93 42.33
N ASP A 819 -27.01 80.33 43.30
CA ASP A 819 -26.87 80.78 44.69
C ASP A 819 -28.22 81.15 45.33
N GLY A 820 -29.24 80.33 45.05
CA GLY A 820 -30.60 80.48 45.57
C GLY A 820 -31.44 81.60 44.94
N LYS A 821 -30.95 82.27 43.88
CA LYS A 821 -31.73 83.26 43.12
C LYS A 821 -32.10 82.72 41.74
N GLU A 822 -33.36 82.88 41.34
CA GLU A 822 -33.78 82.59 39.98
C GLU A 822 -33.10 83.56 39.01
N VAL A 823 -32.23 83.02 38.14
CA VAL A 823 -31.48 83.82 37.15
C VAL A 823 -32.10 83.73 35.76
N SER A 824 -32.82 82.66 35.47
CA SER A 824 -33.50 82.48 34.18
C SER A 824 -34.67 81.52 34.29
N SER A 825 -35.70 81.73 33.47
CA SER A 825 -36.82 80.82 33.31
C SER A 825 -37.24 80.77 31.85
N LYS A 826 -37.46 79.57 31.32
CA LYS A 826 -37.81 79.34 29.92
C LYS A 826 -39.03 78.44 29.83
N LYS A 827 -39.99 78.86 29.00
CA LYS A 827 -41.20 78.12 28.70
C LYS A 827 -40.88 76.90 27.84
N VAL A 828 -41.40 75.74 28.23
CA VAL A 828 -41.32 74.47 27.49
C VAL A 828 -42.72 74.05 27.06
N VAL A 829 -42.89 73.71 25.79
CA VAL A 829 -44.17 73.21 25.26
C VAL A 829 -44.04 71.72 25.00
N LYS A 830 -44.76 70.90 25.76
CA LYS A 830 -44.87 69.46 25.54
C LYS A 830 -46.02 69.19 24.56
N THR A 831 -45.72 68.57 23.42
CA THR A 831 -46.73 68.11 22.47
C THR A 831 -47.09 66.65 22.71
N SER A 832 -48.30 66.23 22.30
CA SER A 832 -48.62 64.80 22.21
C SER A 832 -47.78 64.20 21.07
N ARG A 833 -47.42 62.92 21.20
CA ARG A 833 -46.89 62.15 20.06
C ARG A 833 -47.86 62.22 18.88
#